data_AF-A0A133LW49-F1
#
_entry.id   AF-A0A133LW49-F1
#
_cell.length_a   1.000
_cell.length_b   1.000
_cell.length_c   1.000
_cell.angle_alpha   90.00
_cell.angle_beta   90.00
_cell.angle_gamma   90.00
#
_symmetry.space_group_name_H-M   'P 1'
#
loop_
_entity.id
_entity.type
_entity.pdbx_description
1 polymer ?
#
loop_
_entity_poly.entity_id
_entity_poly.type
_entity_poly.pdbx_seq_one_letter_code
_entity_poly.pdbx_strand_id
1 'polypeptide(L)'
;MDEEALLKQFAAQFAHGPDDADDTDAAAAAQGADSTANQVADDADQSPATFDTQQFLNGLDAIFDRHTAATEAGPYLEQAMVDAENAGDEAGLLTVLNETMGFYRSQGRHKENQWIVQRALELAARMGLTTGTSEAWATTLINCATSMRAAKQYDQAEDLYHQAQSVCRHSLAPTDRRLAALHNNLSMLYSETNRPDKAELELREALRIIEASSVNPDADIDVSSSHTNLALTLLTEHKLEDAHWHAAKALEIYRTGHLEHSAHYASALAGFAQVCFAERRYADAVTGYRHALAVIEECYGKDTDYWRITADNLRQAEEAAAQAGVTVDNAGVAGDAGALPQSGSRLPNSPAQGKTGANAASSPSTVSVSTGSAGAAEAVSACPVSGLKLARAFWTQMGKPMIAAKYPQYAGRIAAGLVGHGSECYGFDDAYSQDHDFGPRFCLWLTDEDYAAIGEQLEVDYEALPRKFSVDAQGRVTFEAHARSDASGAFPSAGAGSTVIPDAANAPTPGTATHDTATAESGAASSDVAEAMTTPIDAPLSPVTPRAQGANRRDGVFRIGDFFESITGYHTAPAQTAPHEWLMLQESTLAAATNGEVFADPTGLFSKTRQGFKNMPDDVRLALISKRLGMIAQAGQYNLPRSLKRGDGAAAWLSIHEFVQATASLVFLVNVPMVVGYMPYYKWQFAALRKLSGSMFALLPNVGEQLETVMRLSSAACYGGAGFGEGGKGAAPAIEKINDIVEQIAVDIVKELKREHLTTSGETFLEWQRPYVEDHIASDDPVLKSL
;
A
#
# COMPACT_ATOMS: atom_id res chain seq x y z
N MET A 1 -0.83 -34.84 12.33
CA MET A 1 -0.92 -33.38 12.60
C MET A 1 -2.30 -33.15 13.17
N ASP A 2 -2.38 -32.33 14.22
CA ASP A 2 -3.63 -32.06 14.91
C ASP A 2 -4.45 -31.06 14.09
N GLU A 3 -5.64 -31.49 13.66
CA GLU A 3 -6.57 -30.75 12.80
C GLU A 3 -6.97 -29.41 13.43
N GLU A 4 -7.06 -29.39 14.77
CA GLU A 4 -7.39 -28.20 15.56
C GLU A 4 -6.25 -27.17 15.59
N ALA A 5 -4.99 -27.64 15.58
CA ALA A 5 -3.82 -26.78 15.52
C ALA A 5 -3.63 -26.16 14.13
N LEU A 6 -4.01 -26.90 13.07
CA LEU A 6 -3.99 -26.40 11.70
C LEU A 6 -5.08 -25.34 11.49
N LEU A 7 -6.32 -25.59 11.94
CA LEU A 7 -7.42 -24.62 11.90
C LEU A 7 -7.09 -23.33 12.66
N LYS A 8 -6.44 -23.41 13.83
CA LYS A 8 -5.97 -22.22 14.57
C LYS A 8 -4.85 -21.46 13.85
N GLN A 9 -3.96 -22.18 13.15
CA GLN A 9 -2.88 -21.57 12.38
C GLN A 9 -3.41 -20.90 11.09
N PHE A 10 -4.43 -21.47 10.46
CA PHE A 10 -5.13 -20.89 9.31
C PHE A 10 -6.00 -19.69 9.70
N ALA A 11 -6.80 -19.78 10.76
CA ALA A 11 -7.62 -18.65 11.25
C ALA A 11 -6.77 -17.41 11.62
N ALA A 12 -5.54 -17.61 12.10
CA ALA A 12 -4.61 -16.53 12.40
C ALA A 12 -4.02 -15.83 11.15
N GLN A 13 -4.02 -16.49 9.98
CA GLN A 13 -3.48 -15.91 8.73
C GLN A 13 -4.49 -15.04 7.96
N PHE A 14 -5.81 -15.21 8.18
CA PHE A 14 -6.87 -14.54 7.39
C PHE A 14 -7.75 -13.57 8.20
N ALA A 15 -7.39 -13.23 9.43
CA ALA A 15 -8.22 -12.50 10.39
C ALA A 15 -8.59 -11.03 10.06
N HIS A 16 -8.50 -10.57 8.80
CA HIS A 16 -8.87 -9.20 8.39
C HIS A 16 -9.78 -9.17 7.14
N GLY A 17 -11.09 -9.36 7.35
CA GLY A 17 -12.21 -9.16 6.41
C GLY A 17 -13.58 -9.22 7.16
N PRO A 18 -14.67 -8.57 6.69
CA PRO A 18 -15.72 -7.96 7.54
C PRO A 18 -16.88 -8.90 7.97
N ASP A 19 -17.12 -9.04 9.28
CA ASP A 19 -18.26 -9.80 9.83
C ASP A 19 -19.58 -9.11 9.46
N ASP A 20 -20.38 -9.76 8.61
CA ASP A 20 -21.84 -9.58 8.58
C ASP A 20 -22.47 -10.92 9.00
N ALA A 21 -22.94 -10.95 10.25
CA ALA A 21 -23.88 -11.94 10.73
C ALA A 21 -25.15 -11.18 11.11
N ASP A 22 -26.12 -11.14 10.19
CA ASP A 22 -27.52 -10.93 10.56
C ASP A 22 -28.43 -11.67 9.57
N ASP A 23 -28.87 -12.86 9.96
CA ASP A 23 -30.09 -13.47 9.43
C ASP A 23 -30.65 -14.45 10.48
N THR A 24 -31.11 -13.86 11.59
CA THR A 24 -32.15 -14.47 12.42
C THR A 24 -33.19 -13.44 12.77
N ASP A 25 -34.23 -13.30 11.94
CA ASP A 25 -35.54 -12.89 12.45
C ASP A 25 -36.69 -13.44 11.60
N ALA A 26 -36.93 -14.74 11.77
CA ALA A 26 -38.20 -15.38 11.43
C ALA A 26 -39.12 -15.33 12.66
N ALA A 27 -39.81 -14.21 12.90
CA ALA A 27 -41.15 -14.16 13.52
C ALA A 27 -41.60 -12.71 13.80
N ALA A 28 -42.49 -12.16 12.95
CA ALA A 28 -43.74 -11.48 13.35
C ALA A 28 -44.24 -10.53 12.26
N ALA A 29 -45.11 -11.02 11.37
CA ALA A 29 -46.14 -10.18 10.73
C ALA A 29 -47.28 -11.06 10.21
N ALA A 30 -48.09 -11.60 11.12
CA ALA A 30 -49.44 -12.02 10.78
C ALA A 30 -50.36 -10.80 10.85
N GLN A 31 -50.90 -10.35 9.72
CA GLN A 31 -52.34 -10.04 9.54
C GLN A 31 -52.65 -9.45 8.14
N GLY A 32 -53.43 -10.20 7.37
CA GLY A 32 -54.54 -9.68 6.56
C GLY A 32 -54.28 -9.32 5.09
N ALA A 33 -54.62 -10.23 4.17
CA ALA A 33 -55.74 -10.07 3.22
C ALA A 33 -55.72 -11.14 2.10
N ASP A 34 -56.66 -12.08 2.23
CA ASP A 34 -57.49 -12.75 1.22
C ASP A 34 -56.98 -13.20 -0.17
N SER A 35 -57.05 -14.53 -0.34
CA SER A 35 -57.72 -15.29 -1.42
C SER A 35 -57.03 -15.32 -2.80
N THR A 36 -56.67 -16.48 -3.38
CA THR A 36 -57.55 -17.60 -3.73
C THR A 36 -56.74 -18.84 -4.15
N ALA A 37 -57.19 -20.02 -3.67
CA ALA A 37 -57.20 -21.39 -4.21
C ALA A 37 -56.28 -21.75 -5.41
N ASN A 38 -55.62 -22.91 -5.54
CA ASN A 38 -55.90 -24.31 -5.14
C ASN A 38 -54.68 -25.10 -5.70
N GLN A 39 -53.98 -26.01 -5.01
CA GLN A 39 -54.35 -27.41 -4.79
C GLN A 39 -53.29 -28.06 -3.89
N VAL A 40 -53.77 -28.78 -2.89
CA VAL A 40 -53.01 -29.69 -2.03
C VAL A 40 -52.81 -31.00 -2.79
N ALA A 41 -51.56 -31.47 -2.86
CA ALA A 41 -51.23 -32.89 -2.96
C ALA A 41 -50.24 -33.19 -1.82
N ASP A 42 -50.65 -34.13 -0.98
CA ASP A 42 -49.95 -34.67 0.18
C ASP A 42 -48.61 -35.32 -0.19
N ASP A 43 -47.61 -34.96 0.62
CA ASP A 43 -46.63 -35.79 1.32
C ASP A 43 -45.82 -36.90 0.63
N ALA A 44 -44.53 -36.82 0.98
CA ALA A 44 -43.60 -37.91 1.26
C ALA A 44 -42.90 -38.57 0.07
N ASP A 45 -41.91 -37.87 -0.50
CA ASP A 45 -40.65 -38.50 -0.92
C ASP A 45 -39.52 -37.45 -1.02
N GLN A 46 -39.02 -36.93 0.10
CA GLN A 46 -37.76 -36.18 0.09
C GLN A 46 -36.61 -37.16 0.28
N SER A 47 -36.14 -37.71 -0.84
CA SER A 47 -34.73 -38.10 -0.95
C SER A 47 -33.88 -36.87 -0.56
N PRO A 48 -32.75 -37.03 0.17
CA PRO A 48 -31.89 -35.90 0.49
C PRO A 48 -31.55 -35.19 -0.82
N ALA A 49 -31.74 -33.86 -0.86
CA ALA A 49 -31.39 -33.07 -2.04
C ALA A 49 -29.90 -33.29 -2.31
N THR A 50 -29.57 -33.97 -3.41
CA THR A 50 -28.19 -34.18 -3.84
C THR A 50 -27.78 -33.01 -4.72
N PHE A 51 -26.70 -32.31 -4.38
CA PHE A 51 -26.11 -31.29 -5.24
C PHE A 51 -25.40 -31.97 -6.43
N ASP A 52 -25.67 -31.50 -7.65
CA ASP A 52 -25.01 -32.02 -8.87
C ASP A 52 -23.94 -31.04 -9.33
N THR A 53 -22.69 -31.31 -8.93
CA THR A 53 -21.52 -30.50 -9.27
C THR A 53 -21.30 -30.39 -10.79
N GLN A 54 -21.61 -31.43 -11.56
CA GLN A 54 -21.40 -31.40 -13.01
C GLN A 54 -22.46 -30.52 -13.69
N GLN A 55 -23.71 -30.59 -13.23
CA GLN A 55 -24.76 -29.69 -13.68
C GLN A 55 -24.43 -28.24 -13.33
N PHE A 56 -23.92 -27.98 -12.11
CA PHE A 56 -23.44 -26.67 -11.70
C PHE A 56 -22.39 -26.12 -12.67
N LEU A 57 -21.30 -26.87 -12.91
CA LEU A 57 -20.21 -26.45 -13.80
C LEU A 57 -20.69 -26.21 -15.23
N ASN A 58 -21.50 -27.13 -15.79
CA ASN A 58 -22.05 -26.96 -17.14
C ASN A 58 -22.93 -25.70 -17.26
N GLY A 59 -23.68 -25.36 -16.21
CA GLY A 59 -24.50 -24.15 -16.19
C GLY A 59 -23.66 -22.87 -16.07
N LEU A 60 -22.56 -22.92 -15.30
CA LEU A 60 -21.61 -21.82 -15.21
C LEU A 60 -20.93 -21.58 -16.57
N ASP A 61 -20.47 -22.65 -17.23
CA ASP A 61 -19.88 -22.59 -18.58
C ASP A 61 -20.87 -21.97 -19.57
N ALA A 62 -22.14 -22.37 -19.55
CA ALA A 62 -23.18 -21.81 -20.41
C ALA A 62 -23.45 -20.31 -20.16
N ILE A 63 -23.20 -19.80 -18.95
CA ILE A 63 -23.27 -18.35 -18.65
C ILE A 63 -22.08 -17.62 -19.29
N PHE A 64 -20.88 -18.17 -19.18
CA PHE A 64 -19.69 -17.60 -19.80
C PHE A 64 -19.74 -17.64 -21.33
N ASP A 65 -20.19 -18.75 -21.92
CA ASP A 65 -20.36 -18.92 -23.37
C ASP A 65 -21.37 -17.94 -23.98
N ARG A 66 -22.39 -17.54 -23.20
CA ARG A 66 -23.37 -16.52 -23.61
C ARG A 66 -22.91 -15.09 -23.35
N HIS A 67 -21.70 -14.91 -22.82
CA HIS A 67 -21.14 -13.62 -22.40
C HIS A 67 -22.03 -12.87 -21.39
N THR A 68 -22.84 -13.56 -20.58
CA THR A 68 -23.74 -12.96 -19.57
C THR A 68 -23.17 -13.00 -18.15
N ALA A 69 -21.89 -13.35 -18.00
CA ALA A 69 -21.23 -13.51 -16.71
C ALA A 69 -21.29 -12.26 -15.81
N ALA A 70 -21.29 -11.05 -16.38
CA ALA A 70 -21.36 -9.81 -15.61
C ALA A 70 -22.66 -9.66 -14.79
N THR A 71 -23.75 -10.32 -15.21
CA THR A 71 -25.06 -10.22 -14.54
C THR A 71 -25.53 -11.54 -13.94
N GLU A 72 -25.21 -12.68 -14.56
CA GLU A 72 -25.79 -13.98 -14.19
C GLU A 72 -24.85 -14.83 -13.32
N ALA A 73 -23.51 -14.70 -13.46
CA ALA A 73 -22.59 -15.62 -12.80
C ALA A 73 -22.57 -15.43 -11.27
N GLY A 74 -22.64 -14.20 -10.76
CA GLY A 74 -22.67 -13.92 -9.32
C GLY A 74 -23.85 -14.58 -8.60
N PRO A 75 -25.11 -14.27 -8.98
CA PRO A 75 -26.28 -14.91 -8.39
C PRO A 75 -26.29 -16.43 -8.55
N TYR A 76 -25.78 -16.95 -9.67
CA TYR A 76 -25.69 -18.39 -9.91
C TYR A 76 -24.70 -19.08 -8.96
N LEU A 77 -23.54 -18.48 -8.72
CA LEU A 77 -22.55 -18.97 -7.75
C LEU A 77 -23.08 -18.90 -6.30
N GLU A 78 -23.74 -17.80 -5.94
CA GLU A 78 -24.35 -17.62 -4.61
C GLU A 78 -25.44 -18.67 -4.34
N GLN A 79 -26.33 -18.91 -5.30
CA GLN A 79 -27.35 -19.95 -5.17
C GLN A 79 -26.73 -21.35 -5.10
N ALA A 80 -25.70 -21.64 -5.92
CA ALA A 80 -25.02 -22.93 -5.90
C ALA A 80 -24.32 -23.21 -4.56
N MET A 81 -23.80 -22.18 -3.87
CA MET A 81 -23.24 -22.34 -2.52
C MET A 81 -24.34 -22.77 -1.52
N VAL A 82 -25.48 -22.09 -1.54
CA VAL A 82 -26.64 -22.41 -0.67
C VAL A 82 -27.17 -23.81 -0.96
N ASP A 83 -27.27 -24.19 -2.23
CA ASP A 83 -27.76 -25.51 -2.63
C ASP A 83 -26.81 -26.63 -2.18
N ALA A 84 -25.49 -26.43 -2.33
CA ALA A 84 -24.48 -27.38 -1.86
C ALA A 84 -24.44 -27.49 -0.32
N GLU A 85 -24.60 -26.37 0.40
CA GLU A 85 -24.69 -26.35 1.86
C GLU A 85 -25.95 -27.08 2.36
N ASN A 86 -27.12 -26.82 1.76
CA ASN A 86 -28.37 -27.49 2.11
C ASN A 86 -28.36 -29.00 1.81
N ALA A 87 -27.64 -29.39 0.75
CA ALA A 87 -27.40 -30.79 0.42
C ALA A 87 -26.42 -31.50 1.36
N GLY A 88 -25.64 -30.74 2.16
CA GLY A 88 -24.53 -31.25 2.94
C GLY A 88 -23.39 -31.81 2.08
N ASP A 89 -23.27 -31.37 0.82
CA ASP A 89 -22.22 -31.80 -0.10
C ASP A 89 -20.98 -30.92 0.04
N GLU A 90 -20.11 -31.26 1.00
CA GLU A 90 -18.88 -30.51 1.27
C GLU A 90 -17.93 -30.49 0.06
N ALA A 91 -17.91 -31.54 -0.77
CA ALA A 91 -17.06 -31.60 -1.96
C ALA A 91 -17.60 -30.69 -3.07
N GLY A 92 -18.92 -30.72 -3.31
CA GLY A 92 -19.59 -29.79 -4.21
C GLY A 92 -19.41 -28.34 -3.77
N LEU A 93 -19.58 -28.05 -2.48
CA LEU A 93 -19.38 -26.72 -1.91
C LEU A 93 -17.94 -26.22 -2.12
N LEU A 94 -16.92 -27.06 -1.90
CA LEU A 94 -15.53 -26.68 -2.13
C LEU A 94 -15.25 -26.38 -3.61
N THR A 95 -15.91 -27.09 -4.54
CA THR A 95 -15.85 -26.76 -5.97
C THR A 95 -16.49 -25.40 -6.25
N VAL A 96 -17.69 -25.12 -5.73
CA VAL A 96 -18.36 -23.83 -5.92
C VAL A 96 -17.53 -22.67 -5.34
N LEU A 97 -16.93 -22.85 -4.17
CA LEU A 97 -16.05 -21.84 -3.56
C LEU A 97 -14.81 -21.57 -4.42
N ASN A 98 -14.22 -22.60 -5.03
CA ASN A 98 -13.09 -22.45 -5.95
C ASN A 98 -13.45 -21.62 -7.20
N GLU A 99 -14.61 -21.87 -7.80
CA GLU A 99 -15.09 -21.09 -8.94
C GLU A 99 -15.44 -19.65 -8.54
N THR A 100 -16.04 -19.48 -7.36
CA THR A 100 -16.37 -18.15 -6.81
C THR A 100 -15.11 -17.31 -6.58
N MET A 101 -14.01 -17.93 -6.11
CA MET A 101 -12.73 -17.24 -5.99
C MET A 101 -12.20 -16.71 -7.33
N GLY A 102 -12.32 -17.52 -8.39
CA GLY A 102 -11.96 -17.11 -9.75
C GLY A 102 -12.83 -15.96 -10.26
N PHE A 103 -14.14 -16.06 -10.04
CA PHE A 103 -15.11 -15.04 -10.46
C PHE A 103 -14.88 -13.69 -9.77
N TYR A 104 -14.87 -13.64 -8.43
CA TYR A 104 -14.67 -12.40 -7.69
C TYR A 104 -13.28 -11.79 -7.96
N ARG A 105 -12.26 -12.62 -8.18
CA ARG A 105 -10.94 -12.13 -8.64
C ARG A 105 -11.03 -11.42 -9.99
N SER A 106 -11.76 -11.97 -10.96
CA SER A 106 -11.91 -11.36 -12.30
C SER A 106 -12.71 -10.05 -12.28
N GLN A 107 -13.59 -9.87 -11.29
CA GLN A 107 -14.37 -8.64 -11.09
C GLN A 107 -13.66 -7.60 -10.20
N GLY A 108 -12.44 -7.89 -9.70
CA GLY A 108 -11.74 -7.00 -8.77
C GLY A 108 -12.39 -6.88 -7.39
N ARG A 109 -13.35 -7.76 -7.06
CA ARG A 109 -14.08 -7.81 -5.78
C ARG A 109 -13.23 -8.48 -4.68
N HIS A 110 -12.07 -7.89 -4.39
CA HIS A 110 -11.05 -8.50 -3.54
C HIS A 110 -11.49 -8.67 -2.09
N LYS A 111 -12.31 -7.76 -1.56
CA LYS A 111 -12.79 -7.82 -0.17
C LYS A 111 -13.77 -8.96 0.02
N GLU A 112 -14.75 -9.10 -0.87
CA GLU A 112 -15.70 -10.22 -0.83
C GLU A 112 -15.00 -11.56 -1.07
N ASN A 113 -13.95 -11.57 -1.91
CA ASN A 113 -13.18 -12.77 -2.16
C ASN A 113 -12.38 -13.27 -0.94
N GLN A 114 -12.01 -12.39 0.01
CA GLN A 114 -11.32 -12.82 1.24
C GLN A 114 -12.19 -13.78 2.06
N TRP A 115 -13.50 -13.55 2.11
CA TRP A 115 -14.45 -14.44 2.79
C TRP A 115 -14.52 -15.81 2.13
N ILE A 116 -14.59 -15.84 0.79
CA ILE A 116 -14.62 -17.09 0.02
C ILE A 116 -13.32 -17.87 0.23
N VAL A 117 -12.18 -17.18 0.25
CA VAL A 117 -10.85 -17.77 0.52
C VAL A 117 -10.82 -18.42 1.91
N GLN A 118 -11.23 -17.69 2.96
CA GLN A 118 -11.26 -18.22 4.32
C GLN A 118 -12.19 -19.45 4.41
N ARG A 119 -13.40 -19.33 3.87
CA ARG A 119 -14.40 -20.41 3.87
C ARG A 119 -13.89 -21.66 3.15
N ALA A 120 -13.20 -21.51 2.03
CA ALA A 120 -12.62 -22.62 1.27
C ALA A 120 -11.50 -23.33 2.05
N LEU A 121 -10.62 -22.58 2.72
CA LEU A 121 -9.54 -23.14 3.53
C LEU A 121 -10.08 -23.89 4.77
N GLU A 122 -11.06 -23.31 5.46
CA GLU A 122 -11.71 -23.94 6.61
C GLU A 122 -12.48 -25.21 6.24
N LEU A 123 -13.21 -25.19 5.11
CA LEU A 123 -13.92 -26.35 4.60
C LEU A 123 -12.93 -27.46 4.22
N ALA A 124 -11.87 -27.14 3.47
CA ALA A 124 -10.86 -28.10 3.10
C ALA A 124 -10.13 -28.70 4.33
N ALA A 125 -9.94 -27.91 5.39
CA ALA A 125 -9.41 -28.39 6.67
C ALA A 125 -10.36 -29.39 7.34
N ARG A 126 -11.65 -29.06 7.47
CA ARG A 126 -12.69 -29.95 8.05
C ARG A 126 -12.88 -31.25 7.27
N MET A 127 -12.71 -31.20 5.95
CA MET A 127 -12.73 -32.38 5.09
C MET A 127 -11.47 -33.26 5.23
N GLY A 128 -10.49 -32.87 6.07
CA GLY A 128 -9.24 -33.60 6.26
C GLY A 128 -8.30 -33.58 5.05
N LEU A 129 -8.50 -32.66 4.09
CA LEU A 129 -7.72 -32.62 2.85
C LEU A 129 -6.28 -32.09 3.06
N THR A 130 -5.99 -31.54 4.24
CA THR A 130 -4.73 -30.87 4.57
C THR A 130 -3.56 -31.83 4.81
N THR A 131 -3.80 -33.15 4.79
CA THR A 131 -2.75 -34.17 4.95
C THR A 131 -1.93 -34.36 3.65
N GLY A 132 -1.28 -33.30 3.17
CA GLY A 132 -0.10 -33.30 2.30
C GLY A 132 -0.18 -33.90 0.89
N THR A 133 -1.26 -34.58 0.49
CA THR A 133 -1.33 -35.30 -0.79
C THR A 133 -2.63 -35.09 -1.57
N SER A 134 -3.56 -34.29 -1.05
CA SER A 134 -4.84 -34.04 -1.73
C SER A 134 -4.65 -33.09 -2.93
N GLU A 135 -5.05 -33.54 -4.12
CA GLU A 135 -5.08 -32.68 -5.31
C GLU A 135 -6.10 -31.53 -5.18
N ALA A 136 -7.26 -31.80 -4.55
CA ALA A 136 -8.26 -30.77 -4.27
C ALA A 136 -7.72 -29.69 -3.33
N TRP A 137 -6.85 -30.08 -2.38
CA TRP A 137 -6.18 -29.14 -1.50
C TRP A 137 -5.15 -28.29 -2.23
N ALA A 138 -4.35 -28.90 -3.11
CA ALA A 138 -3.42 -28.17 -3.96
C ALA A 138 -4.14 -27.11 -4.82
N THR A 139 -5.23 -27.47 -5.49
CA THR A 139 -6.02 -26.53 -6.31
C THR A 139 -6.58 -25.39 -5.46
N THR A 140 -7.13 -25.70 -4.29
CA THR A 140 -7.69 -24.70 -3.37
C THR A 140 -6.59 -23.72 -2.93
N LEU A 141 -5.42 -24.21 -2.51
CA LEU A 141 -4.29 -23.36 -2.12
C LEU A 141 -3.81 -22.45 -3.26
N ILE A 142 -3.73 -22.96 -4.50
CA ILE A 142 -3.36 -22.16 -5.67
C ILE A 142 -4.38 -21.03 -5.87
N ASN A 143 -5.68 -21.34 -5.84
CA ASN A 143 -6.73 -20.35 -6.03
C ASN A 143 -6.78 -19.31 -4.91
N CYS A 144 -6.60 -19.73 -3.66
CA CYS A 144 -6.47 -18.83 -2.52
C CYS A 144 -5.26 -17.90 -2.69
N ALA A 145 -4.09 -18.45 -3.03
CA ALA A 145 -2.86 -17.68 -3.27
C ALA A 145 -3.01 -16.66 -4.39
N THR A 146 -3.64 -17.05 -5.50
CA THR A 146 -3.90 -16.14 -6.62
C THR A 146 -4.92 -15.05 -6.26
N SER A 147 -5.89 -15.36 -5.40
CA SER A 147 -6.83 -14.37 -4.87
C SER A 147 -6.14 -13.37 -3.94
N MET A 148 -5.27 -13.83 -3.04
CA MET A 148 -4.45 -12.96 -2.17
C MET A 148 -3.49 -12.08 -2.99
N ARG A 149 -2.86 -12.64 -4.03
CA ARG A 149 -1.98 -11.88 -4.95
C ARG A 149 -2.74 -10.76 -5.64
N ALA A 150 -3.93 -11.05 -6.18
CA ALA A 150 -4.77 -10.06 -6.83
C ALA A 150 -5.21 -8.95 -5.86
N ALA A 151 -5.43 -9.30 -4.58
CA ALA A 151 -5.70 -8.35 -3.50
C ALA A 151 -4.46 -7.57 -3.01
N LYS A 152 -3.28 -7.78 -3.62
CA LYS A 152 -1.97 -7.22 -3.25
C LYS A 152 -1.49 -7.62 -1.84
N GLN A 153 -2.02 -8.70 -1.29
CA GLN A 153 -1.55 -9.32 -0.05
C GLN A 153 -0.42 -10.30 -0.37
N TYR A 154 0.71 -9.76 -0.82
CA TYR A 154 1.78 -10.54 -1.44
C TYR A 154 2.44 -11.56 -0.49
N ASP A 155 2.58 -11.24 0.80
CA ASP A 155 3.19 -12.15 1.78
C ASP A 155 2.31 -13.40 1.99
N GLN A 156 1.00 -13.21 2.17
CA GLN A 156 0.05 -14.31 2.29
C GLN A 156 -0.03 -15.14 1.00
N ALA A 157 0.03 -14.49 -0.16
CA ALA A 157 0.08 -15.17 -1.44
C ALA A 157 1.33 -16.05 -1.57
N GLU A 158 2.51 -15.53 -1.20
CA GLU A 158 3.77 -16.27 -1.25
C GLU A 158 3.73 -17.52 -0.35
N ASP A 159 3.24 -17.37 0.89
CA ASP A 159 3.07 -18.48 1.82
C ASP A 159 2.14 -19.56 1.27
N LEU A 160 0.98 -19.18 0.73
CA LEU A 160 0.01 -20.12 0.17
C LEU A 160 0.55 -20.81 -1.09
N TYR A 161 1.28 -20.10 -1.97
CA TYR A 161 1.91 -20.72 -3.12
C TYR A 161 3.01 -21.71 -2.72
N HIS A 162 3.81 -21.41 -1.69
CA HIS A 162 4.81 -22.37 -1.19
C HIS A 162 4.15 -23.60 -0.55
N GLN A 163 3.03 -23.43 0.16
CA GLN A 163 2.22 -24.55 0.64
C GLN A 163 1.69 -25.38 -0.53
N ALA A 164 1.12 -24.74 -1.56
CA ALA A 164 0.66 -25.42 -2.77
C ALA A 164 1.80 -26.18 -3.46
N GLN A 165 2.97 -25.56 -3.59
CA GLN A 165 4.16 -26.17 -4.20
C GLN A 165 4.62 -27.42 -3.42
N SER A 166 4.57 -27.37 -2.09
CA SER A 166 4.88 -28.51 -1.23
C SER A 166 3.90 -29.66 -1.45
N VAL A 167 2.59 -29.38 -1.49
CA VAL A 167 1.55 -30.40 -1.74
C VAL A 167 1.71 -30.98 -3.15
N CYS A 168 1.76 -30.13 -4.17
CA CYS A 168 1.85 -30.54 -5.57
C CYS A 168 3.10 -31.40 -5.85
N ARG A 169 4.23 -31.14 -5.19
CA ARG A 169 5.45 -31.95 -5.35
C ARG A 169 5.26 -33.41 -4.93
N HIS A 170 4.32 -33.69 -4.03
CA HIS A 170 4.04 -35.04 -3.52
C HIS A 170 2.79 -35.67 -4.14
N SER A 171 1.82 -34.86 -4.59
CA SER A 171 0.56 -35.34 -5.15
C SER A 171 0.54 -35.41 -6.68
N LEU A 172 1.34 -34.58 -7.37
CA LEU A 172 1.30 -34.45 -8.83
C LEU A 172 2.53 -35.05 -9.51
N ALA A 173 2.34 -35.53 -10.73
CA ALA A 173 3.47 -35.97 -11.56
C ALA A 173 4.40 -34.78 -11.88
N PRO A 174 5.72 -34.96 -12.00
CA PRO A 174 6.66 -33.87 -12.31
C PRO A 174 6.45 -33.16 -13.66
N THR A 175 5.58 -33.71 -14.52
CA THR A 175 5.18 -33.16 -15.82
C THR A 175 3.71 -32.72 -15.83
N ASP A 176 3.05 -32.66 -14.67
CA ASP A 176 1.66 -32.20 -14.56
C ASP A 176 1.57 -30.70 -14.86
N ARG A 177 0.67 -30.31 -15.76
CA ARG A 177 0.52 -28.92 -16.20
C ARG A 177 0.07 -27.98 -15.07
N ARG A 178 -0.59 -28.49 -14.02
CA ARG A 178 -0.95 -27.70 -12.84
C ARG A 178 0.28 -27.19 -12.09
N LEU A 179 1.41 -27.93 -12.13
CA LEU A 179 2.68 -27.43 -11.60
C LEU A 179 3.19 -26.25 -12.44
N ALA A 180 3.10 -26.32 -13.77
CA ALA A 180 3.51 -25.21 -14.63
C ALA A 180 2.67 -23.95 -14.36
N ALA A 181 1.35 -24.09 -14.19
CA ALA A 181 0.46 -22.98 -13.82
C ALA A 181 0.83 -22.36 -12.47
N LEU A 182 1.16 -23.17 -11.45
CA LEU A 182 1.65 -22.69 -10.17
C LEU A 182 2.94 -21.88 -10.31
N HIS A 183 3.92 -22.41 -11.06
CA HIS A 183 5.18 -21.71 -11.33
C HIS A 183 4.97 -20.37 -12.07
N ASN A 184 4.08 -20.33 -13.06
CA ASN A 184 3.70 -19.08 -13.73
C ASN A 184 3.02 -18.07 -12.78
N ASN A 185 2.18 -18.55 -11.86
CA ASN A 185 1.54 -17.68 -10.87
C ASN A 185 2.55 -17.13 -9.84
N LEU A 186 3.53 -17.93 -9.43
CA LEU A 186 4.66 -17.51 -8.59
C LEU A 186 5.53 -16.48 -9.31
N SER A 187 5.77 -16.63 -10.61
CA SER A 187 6.54 -15.65 -11.36
C SER A 187 5.85 -14.30 -11.41
N MET A 188 4.53 -14.26 -11.60
CA MET A 188 3.77 -13.01 -11.55
C MET A 188 3.88 -12.33 -10.19
N LEU A 189 3.78 -13.08 -9.09
CA LEU A 189 4.00 -12.56 -7.74
C LEU A 189 5.39 -11.95 -7.60
N TYR A 190 6.43 -12.63 -8.08
CA TYR A 190 7.80 -12.13 -8.03
C TYR A 190 8.02 -10.90 -8.91
N SER A 191 7.42 -10.82 -10.10
CA SER A 191 7.43 -9.61 -10.93
C SER A 191 6.76 -8.43 -10.24
N GLU A 192 5.58 -8.62 -9.64
CA GLU A 192 4.80 -7.57 -8.94
C GLU A 192 5.49 -7.06 -7.67
N THR A 193 6.39 -7.86 -7.10
CA THR A 193 7.17 -7.52 -5.89
C THR A 193 8.62 -7.14 -6.22
N ASN A 194 8.91 -6.82 -7.48
CA ASN A 194 10.22 -6.35 -7.96
C ASN A 194 11.38 -7.34 -7.69
N ARG A 195 11.11 -8.64 -7.90
CA ARG A 195 12.07 -9.76 -7.78
C ARG A 195 12.18 -10.51 -9.12
N PRO A 196 12.63 -9.85 -10.20
CA PRO A 196 12.55 -10.41 -11.55
C PRO A 196 13.47 -11.62 -11.78
N ASP A 197 14.56 -11.74 -11.01
CA ASP A 197 15.46 -12.89 -10.98
C ASP A 197 14.74 -14.18 -10.54
N LYS A 198 13.91 -14.08 -9.50
CA LYS A 198 13.06 -15.20 -9.06
C LYS A 198 11.95 -15.47 -10.07
N ALA A 199 11.34 -14.44 -10.64
CA ALA A 199 10.30 -14.59 -11.65
C ALA A 199 10.82 -15.36 -12.89
N GLU A 200 12.04 -15.05 -13.33
CA GLU A 200 12.70 -15.77 -14.42
C GLU A 200 12.89 -17.25 -14.09
N LEU A 201 13.36 -17.57 -12.89
CA LEU A 201 13.58 -18.95 -12.45
C LEU A 201 12.26 -19.77 -12.48
N GLU A 202 11.19 -19.19 -11.94
CA GLU A 202 9.88 -19.83 -11.92
C GLU A 202 9.31 -20.02 -13.34
N LEU A 203 9.46 -19.04 -14.23
CA LEU A 203 9.03 -19.15 -15.64
C LEU A 203 9.81 -20.19 -16.43
N ARG A 204 11.12 -20.31 -16.18
CA ARG A 204 11.94 -21.36 -16.81
C ARG A 204 11.51 -22.75 -16.37
N GLU A 205 11.14 -22.93 -15.11
CA GLU A 205 10.62 -24.20 -14.62
C GLU A 205 9.22 -24.50 -15.17
N ALA A 206 8.33 -23.50 -15.22
CA ALA A 206 7.03 -23.62 -15.87
C ALA A 206 7.17 -24.07 -17.34
N LEU A 207 8.07 -23.42 -18.08
CA LEU A 207 8.37 -23.75 -19.47
C LEU A 207 8.91 -25.18 -19.63
N ARG A 208 9.85 -25.59 -18.78
CA ARG A 208 10.41 -26.96 -18.77
C ARG A 208 9.31 -28.02 -18.57
N ILE A 209 8.38 -27.77 -17.65
CA ILE A 209 7.28 -28.69 -17.35
C ILE A 209 6.32 -28.77 -18.53
N ILE A 210 5.88 -27.62 -19.07
CA ILE A 210 4.89 -27.60 -20.12
C ILE A 210 5.43 -28.18 -21.43
N GLU A 211 6.68 -27.90 -21.80
CA GLU A 211 7.37 -28.53 -22.94
C GLU A 211 7.45 -30.04 -22.79
N ALA A 212 7.83 -30.53 -21.60
CA ALA A 212 7.93 -31.97 -21.34
C ALA A 212 6.56 -32.68 -21.32
N SER A 213 5.49 -31.95 -20.98
CA SER A 213 4.12 -32.47 -20.96
C SER A 213 3.43 -32.42 -22.33
N SER A 214 3.93 -31.61 -23.26
CA SER A 214 3.28 -31.36 -24.54
C SER A 214 3.57 -32.47 -25.54
N VAL A 215 2.53 -32.83 -26.29
CA VAL A 215 2.65 -33.77 -27.42
C VAL A 215 3.36 -33.11 -28.60
N ASN A 216 3.20 -31.79 -28.76
CA ASN A 216 3.86 -30.99 -29.78
C ASN A 216 4.16 -29.58 -29.25
N PRO A 217 5.32 -29.37 -28.58
CA PRO A 217 5.67 -28.09 -27.99
C PRO A 217 5.69 -26.92 -28.98
N ASP A 218 5.98 -27.19 -30.26
CA ASP A 218 6.04 -26.17 -31.31
C ASP A 218 4.66 -25.68 -31.76
N ALA A 219 3.56 -26.27 -31.27
CA ALA A 219 2.18 -25.85 -31.57
C ALA A 219 1.32 -25.68 -30.31
N ASP A 220 1.91 -25.75 -29.12
CA ASP A 220 1.18 -25.74 -27.85
C ASP A 220 1.01 -24.31 -27.30
N ILE A 221 -0.24 -23.92 -27.08
CA ILE A 221 -0.60 -22.58 -26.60
C ILE A 221 -0.02 -22.28 -25.20
N ASP A 222 0.11 -23.28 -24.34
CA ASP A 222 0.61 -23.11 -22.98
C ASP A 222 2.14 -22.86 -22.99
N VAL A 223 2.85 -23.50 -23.93
CA VAL A 223 4.28 -23.26 -24.18
C VAL A 223 4.48 -21.83 -24.69
N SER A 224 3.63 -21.39 -25.62
CA SER A 224 3.68 -20.02 -26.15
C SER A 224 3.41 -18.94 -25.10
N SER A 225 2.41 -19.16 -24.24
CA SER A 225 2.08 -18.24 -23.14
C SER A 225 3.23 -18.11 -22.15
N SER A 226 3.89 -19.24 -21.82
CA SER A 226 5.07 -19.27 -20.95
C SER A 226 6.26 -18.50 -21.56
N HIS A 227 6.49 -18.64 -22.87
CA HIS A 227 7.50 -17.85 -23.58
C HIS A 227 7.19 -16.35 -23.59
N THR A 228 5.92 -15.97 -23.77
CA THR A 228 5.50 -14.55 -23.72
C THR A 228 5.81 -13.92 -22.36
N ASN A 229 5.44 -14.61 -21.28
CA ASN A 229 5.70 -14.13 -19.92
C ASN A 229 7.20 -14.05 -19.59
N LEU A 230 7.98 -15.03 -20.05
CA LEU A 230 9.43 -15.02 -19.91
C LEU A 230 10.08 -13.87 -20.68
N ALA A 231 9.63 -13.59 -21.90
CA ALA A 231 10.13 -12.46 -22.69
C ALA A 231 9.92 -11.11 -21.98
N LEU A 232 8.72 -10.89 -21.42
CA LEU A 232 8.41 -9.67 -20.68
C LEU A 232 9.23 -9.55 -19.39
N THR A 233 9.46 -10.67 -18.69
CA THR A 233 10.31 -10.67 -17.48
C THR A 233 11.76 -10.35 -17.83
N LEU A 234 12.33 -11.00 -18.84
CA LEU A 234 13.69 -10.73 -19.31
C LEU A 234 13.87 -9.28 -19.80
N LEU A 235 12.83 -8.70 -20.39
CA LEU A 235 12.81 -7.30 -20.77
C LEU A 235 12.98 -6.38 -19.55
N THR A 236 12.31 -6.66 -18.42
CA THR A 236 12.48 -5.88 -17.18
C THR A 236 13.88 -6.00 -16.58
N GLU A 237 14.57 -7.11 -16.82
CA GLU A 237 15.98 -7.31 -16.43
C GLU A 237 16.99 -6.74 -17.44
N HIS A 238 16.51 -6.08 -18.49
CA HIS A 238 17.33 -5.56 -19.60
C HIS A 238 18.08 -6.64 -20.39
N LYS A 239 17.65 -7.91 -20.34
CA LYS A 239 18.18 -9.02 -21.15
C LYS A 239 17.51 -9.05 -22.53
N LEU A 240 17.78 -8.02 -23.33
CA LEU A 240 17.04 -7.74 -24.57
C LEU A 240 17.13 -8.87 -25.61
N GLU A 241 18.31 -9.47 -25.81
CA GLU A 241 18.49 -10.55 -26.81
C GLU A 241 17.65 -11.79 -26.47
N ASP A 242 17.67 -12.22 -25.20
CA ASP A 242 16.89 -13.37 -24.73
C ASP A 242 15.38 -13.05 -24.76
N ALA A 243 14.99 -11.83 -24.38
CA ALA A 243 13.61 -11.37 -24.46
C ALA A 243 13.08 -11.40 -25.90
N HIS A 244 13.89 -10.95 -26.86
CA HIS A 244 13.54 -10.99 -28.28
C HIS A 244 13.35 -12.42 -28.78
N TRP A 245 14.27 -13.31 -28.42
CA TRP A 245 14.19 -14.72 -28.81
C TRP A 245 12.90 -15.37 -28.29
N HIS A 246 12.59 -15.18 -27.01
CA HIS A 246 11.39 -15.75 -26.40
C HIS A 246 10.09 -15.17 -26.96
N ALA A 247 10.03 -13.85 -27.18
CA ALA A 247 8.85 -13.22 -27.78
C ALA A 247 8.63 -13.69 -29.23
N ALA A 248 9.70 -13.83 -30.02
CA ALA A 248 9.63 -14.35 -31.38
C ALA A 248 9.20 -15.83 -31.40
N LYS A 249 9.71 -16.65 -30.47
CA LYS A 249 9.36 -18.06 -30.35
C LYS A 249 7.87 -18.25 -30.02
N ALA A 250 7.31 -17.42 -29.14
CA ALA A 250 5.87 -17.45 -28.84
C ALA A 250 5.01 -17.23 -30.10
N LEU A 251 5.35 -16.23 -30.92
CA LEU A 251 4.63 -15.97 -32.17
C LEU A 251 4.79 -17.10 -33.20
N GLU A 252 5.96 -17.74 -33.26
CA GLU A 252 6.18 -18.91 -34.11
C GLU A 252 5.27 -20.08 -33.71
N ILE A 253 5.12 -20.34 -32.41
CA ILE A 253 4.27 -21.43 -31.92
C ILE A 253 2.80 -21.19 -32.27
N TYR A 254 2.29 -19.96 -32.09
CA TYR A 254 0.93 -19.61 -32.50
C TYR A 254 0.66 -19.84 -33.99
N ARG A 255 1.64 -19.53 -34.85
CA ARG A 255 1.56 -19.77 -36.30
C ARG A 255 1.53 -21.25 -36.63
N THR A 256 2.46 -22.01 -36.07
CA THR A 256 2.56 -23.46 -36.29
C THR A 256 1.31 -24.18 -35.80
N GLY A 257 0.69 -23.71 -34.72
CA GLY A 257 -0.59 -24.20 -34.21
C GLY A 257 -1.82 -23.72 -34.97
N HIS A 258 -1.69 -22.78 -35.92
CA HIS A 258 -2.81 -22.11 -36.60
C HIS A 258 -3.80 -21.41 -35.64
N LEU A 259 -3.28 -20.77 -34.58
CA LEU A 259 -4.04 -20.14 -33.50
C LEU A 259 -4.01 -18.60 -33.54
N GLU A 260 -3.83 -18.02 -34.73
CA GLU A 260 -3.64 -16.57 -34.94
C GLU A 260 -4.90 -15.72 -34.73
N HIS A 261 -6.07 -16.34 -34.52
CA HIS A 261 -7.33 -15.65 -34.18
C HIS A 261 -7.67 -15.75 -32.69
N SER A 262 -6.74 -16.23 -31.85
CA SER A 262 -6.97 -16.35 -30.42
C SER A 262 -6.62 -15.06 -29.67
N ALA A 263 -7.34 -14.79 -28.59
CA ALA A 263 -7.03 -13.69 -27.68
C ALA A 263 -5.59 -13.73 -27.15
N HIS A 264 -5.08 -14.92 -26.84
CA HIS A 264 -3.72 -15.10 -26.34
C HIS A 264 -2.64 -14.74 -27.38
N TYR A 265 -2.95 -14.88 -28.68
CA TYR A 265 -2.07 -14.40 -29.74
C TYR A 265 -1.94 -12.88 -29.73
N ALA A 266 -3.02 -12.15 -29.43
CA ALA A 266 -2.97 -10.70 -29.30
C ALA A 266 -2.03 -10.24 -28.18
N SER A 267 -2.05 -10.93 -27.03
CA SER A 267 -1.13 -10.67 -25.92
C SER A 267 0.32 -10.96 -26.31
N ALA A 268 0.59 -12.03 -27.05
CA ALA A 268 1.92 -12.35 -27.55
C ALA A 268 2.43 -11.30 -28.55
N LEU A 269 1.57 -10.79 -29.43
CA LEU A 269 1.89 -9.70 -30.36
C LEU A 269 2.23 -8.41 -29.63
N ALA A 270 1.44 -8.04 -28.62
CA ALA A 270 1.71 -6.87 -27.79
C ALA A 270 3.03 -7.02 -27.03
N GLY A 271 3.32 -8.21 -26.48
CA GLY A 271 4.58 -8.49 -25.81
C GLY A 271 5.79 -8.41 -26.74
N PHE A 272 5.70 -8.97 -27.94
CA PHE A 272 6.75 -8.82 -28.96
C PHE A 272 6.96 -7.36 -29.38
N ALA A 273 5.88 -6.61 -29.58
CA ALA A 273 5.95 -5.19 -29.91
C ALA A 273 6.63 -4.38 -28.80
N GLN A 274 6.38 -4.72 -27.53
CA GLN A 274 7.02 -4.09 -26.39
C GLN A 274 8.54 -4.36 -26.34
N VAL A 275 8.96 -5.59 -26.66
CA VAL A 275 10.38 -5.93 -26.79
C VAL A 275 11.01 -5.14 -27.95
N CYS A 276 10.38 -5.09 -29.12
CA CYS A 276 10.86 -4.29 -30.25
C CYS A 276 10.97 -2.80 -29.91
N PHE A 277 10.03 -2.25 -29.14
CA PHE A 277 10.09 -0.86 -28.69
C PHE A 277 11.32 -0.61 -27.81
N ALA A 278 11.63 -1.53 -26.88
CA ALA A 278 12.82 -1.44 -26.04
C ALA A 278 14.14 -1.60 -26.81
N GLU A 279 14.14 -2.41 -27.87
CA GLU A 279 15.25 -2.53 -28.82
C GLU A 279 15.40 -1.30 -29.75
N ARG A 280 14.51 -0.30 -29.63
CA ARG A 280 14.41 0.87 -30.51
C ARG A 280 14.04 0.54 -31.96
N ARG A 281 13.46 -0.64 -32.19
CA ARG A 281 12.88 -1.06 -33.47
C ARG A 281 11.45 -0.53 -33.57
N TYR A 282 11.30 0.79 -33.58
CA TYR A 282 10.00 1.45 -33.44
C TYR A 282 9.02 1.10 -34.57
N ALA A 283 9.49 0.89 -35.80
CA ALA A 283 8.61 0.46 -36.90
C ALA A 283 7.99 -0.93 -36.67
N ASP A 284 8.78 -1.88 -36.15
CA ASP A 284 8.31 -3.23 -35.82
C ASP A 284 7.34 -3.19 -34.63
N ALA A 285 7.62 -2.35 -33.63
CA ALA A 285 6.74 -2.13 -32.49
C ALA A 285 5.37 -1.55 -32.91
N VAL A 286 5.36 -0.52 -33.76
CA VAL A 286 4.13 0.08 -34.30
C VAL A 286 3.32 -0.96 -35.07
N THR A 287 3.98 -1.76 -35.92
CA THR A 287 3.31 -2.83 -36.68
C THR A 287 2.72 -3.90 -35.75
N GLY A 288 3.49 -4.35 -34.76
CA GLY A 288 3.04 -5.35 -33.79
C GLY A 288 1.86 -4.89 -32.94
N TYR A 289 1.89 -3.64 -32.44
CA TYR A 289 0.76 -3.09 -31.67
C TYR A 289 -0.50 -2.90 -32.52
N ARG A 290 -0.38 -2.47 -33.80
CA ARG A 290 -1.53 -2.39 -34.71
C ARG A 290 -2.16 -3.75 -34.95
N HIS A 291 -1.34 -4.78 -35.14
CA HIS A 291 -1.83 -6.14 -35.33
C HIS A 291 -2.48 -6.69 -34.04
N ALA A 292 -1.88 -6.44 -32.88
CA ALA A 292 -2.49 -6.79 -31.59
C ALA A 292 -3.86 -6.12 -31.40
N LEU A 293 -4.02 -4.83 -31.74
CA LEU A 293 -5.30 -4.14 -31.67
C LEU A 293 -6.36 -4.72 -32.59
N ALA A 294 -5.99 -5.16 -33.80
CA ALA A 294 -6.92 -5.79 -34.73
C ALA A 294 -7.47 -7.11 -34.16
N VAL A 295 -6.61 -7.93 -33.57
CA VAL A 295 -7.03 -9.20 -32.93
C VAL A 295 -7.83 -8.93 -31.65
N ILE A 296 -7.45 -7.94 -30.82
CA ILE A 296 -8.24 -7.55 -29.64
C ILE A 296 -9.64 -7.08 -30.06
N GLU A 297 -9.75 -6.27 -31.10
CA GLU A 297 -11.03 -5.81 -31.64
C GLU A 297 -11.89 -6.98 -32.13
N GLU A 298 -11.31 -7.96 -32.81
CA GLU A 298 -12.00 -9.18 -33.26
C GLU A 298 -12.51 -10.02 -32.07
N CYS A 299 -11.68 -10.23 -31.04
CA CYS A 299 -12.01 -11.12 -29.91
C CYS A 299 -12.88 -10.47 -28.83
N TYR A 300 -12.66 -9.19 -28.54
CA TYR A 300 -13.20 -8.51 -27.35
C TYR A 300 -13.87 -7.16 -27.63
N GLY A 301 -13.73 -6.63 -28.85
CA GLY A 301 -14.16 -5.27 -29.17
C GLY A 301 -13.26 -4.19 -28.58
N LYS A 302 -13.65 -2.93 -28.79
CA LYS A 302 -12.86 -1.73 -28.43
C LYS A 302 -13.05 -1.25 -27.01
N ASP A 303 -14.16 -1.63 -26.38
CA ASP A 303 -14.56 -1.16 -25.06
C ASP A 303 -13.90 -1.98 -23.94
N THR A 304 -12.61 -2.30 -24.10
CA THR A 304 -11.83 -3.09 -23.14
C THR A 304 -10.54 -2.40 -22.75
N ASP A 305 -10.06 -2.69 -21.54
CA ASP A 305 -8.79 -2.17 -21.04
C ASP A 305 -7.59 -2.65 -21.86
N TYR A 306 -7.64 -3.88 -22.39
CA TYR A 306 -6.62 -4.42 -23.29
C TYR A 306 -6.49 -3.59 -24.56
N TRP A 307 -7.61 -3.18 -25.15
CA TRP A 307 -7.59 -2.32 -26.33
C TRP A 307 -7.01 -0.95 -26.00
N ARG A 308 -7.46 -0.32 -24.90
CA ARG A 308 -7.01 1.00 -24.46
C ARG A 308 -5.50 1.04 -24.17
N ILE A 309 -4.99 0.08 -23.39
CA ILE A 309 -3.55 0.00 -23.05
C ILE A 309 -2.70 -0.21 -24.31
N THR A 310 -3.14 -1.11 -25.20
CA THR A 310 -2.40 -1.40 -26.43
C THR A 310 -2.40 -0.19 -27.38
N ALA A 311 -3.51 0.57 -27.43
CA ALA A 311 -3.61 1.80 -28.21
C ALA A 311 -2.71 2.92 -27.67
N ASP A 312 -2.59 3.03 -26.35
CA ASP A 312 -1.68 3.97 -25.71
C ASP A 312 -0.20 3.61 -25.97
N ASN A 313 0.13 2.33 -25.93
CA ASN A 313 1.47 1.84 -26.29
C ASN A 313 1.79 2.05 -27.78
N LEU A 314 0.80 1.85 -28.66
CA LEU A 314 0.93 2.16 -30.09
C LEU A 314 1.26 3.64 -30.29
N ARG A 315 0.52 4.55 -29.64
CA ARG A 315 0.76 5.99 -29.75
C ARG A 315 2.18 6.37 -29.30
N GLN A 316 2.66 5.81 -28.20
CA GLN A 316 4.04 6.00 -27.75
C GLN A 316 5.07 5.49 -28.76
N ALA A 317 4.81 4.33 -29.37
CA ALA A 317 5.65 3.77 -30.42
C ALA A 317 5.69 4.64 -31.69
N GLU A 318 4.56 5.20 -32.09
CA GLU A 318 4.45 6.12 -33.24
C GLU A 318 5.18 7.45 -32.98
N GLU A 319 5.05 8.02 -31.78
CA GLU A 319 5.78 9.22 -31.37
C GLU A 319 7.30 8.98 -31.37
N ALA A 320 7.76 7.86 -30.80
CA ALA A 320 9.16 7.49 -30.79
C ALA A 320 9.70 7.24 -32.21
N ALA A 321 8.93 6.59 -33.08
CA ALA A 321 9.29 6.41 -34.49
C ALA A 321 9.43 7.76 -35.21
N ALA A 322 8.49 8.67 -35.01
CA ALA A 322 8.53 10.01 -35.59
C ALA A 322 9.74 10.82 -35.12
N GLN A 323 10.06 10.79 -33.82
CA GLN A 323 11.25 11.42 -33.26
C GLN A 323 12.56 10.83 -33.82
N ALA A 324 12.58 9.53 -34.07
CA ALA A 324 13.71 8.84 -34.67
C ALA A 324 13.82 9.03 -36.21
N GLY A 325 12.89 9.76 -36.83
CA GLY A 325 12.85 9.95 -38.29
C GLY A 325 12.51 8.67 -39.07
N VAL A 326 11.89 7.68 -38.40
CA VAL A 326 11.51 6.40 -39.00
C VAL A 326 10.09 6.54 -39.55
N THR A 327 9.93 6.41 -40.86
CA THR A 327 8.62 6.35 -41.52
C THR A 327 8.06 4.94 -41.41
N VAL A 328 6.91 4.79 -40.75
CA VAL A 328 6.18 3.52 -40.69
C VAL A 328 5.08 3.55 -41.74
N ASP A 329 5.11 2.63 -42.70
CA ASP A 329 4.08 2.55 -43.73
C ASP A 329 2.73 2.15 -43.11
N ASN A 330 1.66 2.87 -43.48
CA ASN A 330 0.29 2.59 -43.05
C ASN A 330 -0.37 1.44 -43.84
N ALA A 331 0.39 0.75 -44.71
CA ALA A 331 -0.11 -0.31 -45.55
C ALA A 331 0.05 -1.67 -44.87
N GLY A 332 -1.03 -2.19 -44.27
CA GLY A 332 -1.08 -3.60 -43.87
C GLY A 332 -1.93 -3.95 -42.66
N VAL A 333 -3.18 -3.51 -42.58
CA VAL A 333 -4.18 -4.12 -41.65
C VAL A 333 -5.49 -4.46 -42.39
N ALA A 334 -5.43 -4.58 -43.71
CA ALA A 334 -6.56 -5.05 -44.51
C ALA A 334 -6.07 -6.17 -45.45
N GLY A 335 -6.17 -7.41 -45.00
CA GLY A 335 -6.43 -8.54 -45.90
C GLY A 335 -5.32 -9.56 -46.17
N ASP A 336 -4.23 -9.66 -45.41
CA ASP A 336 -3.30 -10.79 -45.57
C ASP A 336 -2.68 -11.23 -44.23
N ALA A 337 -3.17 -12.35 -43.69
CA ALA A 337 -2.75 -12.95 -42.42
C ALA A 337 -1.42 -13.72 -42.56
N GLY A 338 -0.41 -13.12 -43.20
CA GLY A 338 0.72 -13.92 -43.67
C GLY A 338 1.99 -13.14 -44.00
N ALA A 339 2.54 -12.37 -43.05
CA ALA A 339 3.99 -12.27 -42.80
C ALA A 339 4.34 -11.06 -41.92
N LEU A 340 4.74 -11.30 -40.66
CA LEU A 340 5.70 -10.42 -40.00
C LEU A 340 7.09 -10.62 -40.64
N PRO A 341 7.98 -9.62 -40.64
CA PRO A 341 9.30 -9.74 -41.25
C PRO A 341 10.04 -10.96 -40.70
N GLN A 342 10.43 -11.88 -41.59
CA GLN A 342 11.28 -13.02 -41.23
C GLN A 342 12.59 -12.50 -40.64
N SER A 343 12.95 -13.01 -39.46
CA SER A 343 14.25 -12.78 -38.85
C SER A 343 15.33 -13.38 -39.74
N GLY A 344 15.88 -12.54 -40.62
CA GLY A 344 17.04 -12.84 -41.45
C GLY A 344 18.31 -12.85 -40.60
N SER A 345 18.45 -13.85 -39.74
CA SER A 345 19.68 -14.15 -39.03
C SER A 345 19.56 -15.57 -38.46
N ARG A 346 20.34 -16.49 -39.02
CA ARG A 346 20.48 -17.86 -38.53
C ARG A 346 21.10 -17.79 -37.12
N LEU A 347 20.28 -17.74 -36.07
CA LEU A 347 20.73 -17.78 -34.68
C LEU A 347 21.14 -19.22 -34.30
N PRO A 348 22.33 -19.44 -33.72
CA PRO A 348 22.75 -20.76 -33.28
C PRO A 348 22.01 -21.20 -32.01
N ASN A 349 21.96 -22.53 -31.83
CA ASN A 349 21.17 -23.31 -30.87
C ASN A 349 21.08 -22.77 -29.42
N SER A 350 19.96 -23.15 -28.79
CA SER A 350 19.58 -23.05 -27.36
C SER A 350 20.73 -22.87 -26.36
N PRO A 351 20.54 -22.07 -25.29
CA PRO A 351 21.52 -22.02 -24.21
C PRO A 351 21.55 -23.37 -23.49
N ALA A 352 22.62 -24.12 -23.74
CA ALA A 352 22.83 -25.45 -23.19
C ALA A 352 23.15 -25.44 -21.69
N GLN A 353 22.64 -26.46 -21.00
CA GLN A 353 22.93 -26.86 -19.63
C GLN A 353 24.44 -26.94 -19.34
N GLY A 354 24.91 -26.24 -18.32
CA GLY A 354 26.26 -26.38 -17.76
C GLY A 354 26.27 -27.27 -16.51
N LYS A 355 26.75 -28.51 -16.65
CA LYS A 355 27.05 -29.43 -15.55
C LYS A 355 28.34 -29.05 -14.80
N THR A 356 28.31 -29.34 -13.50
CA THR A 356 29.40 -29.66 -12.56
C THR A 356 30.82 -29.88 -13.12
N GLY A 357 31.82 -29.25 -12.50
CA GLY A 357 33.23 -29.62 -12.63
C GLY A 357 34.16 -28.75 -11.78
N ALA A 358 34.90 -29.36 -10.86
CA ALA A 358 35.74 -28.72 -9.86
C ALA A 358 37.15 -28.29 -10.37
N ASN A 359 37.74 -27.37 -9.59
CA ASN A 359 39.17 -27.03 -9.43
C ASN A 359 39.92 -26.30 -10.56
N ALA A 360 40.32 -25.05 -10.27
CA ALA A 360 41.73 -24.66 -10.17
C ALA A 360 41.89 -23.31 -9.45
N ALA A 361 42.92 -23.23 -8.61
CA ALA A 361 43.21 -22.15 -7.69
C ALA A 361 43.82 -20.90 -8.35
N SER A 362 43.46 -19.72 -7.84
CA SER A 362 44.36 -18.56 -7.76
C SER A 362 43.93 -17.64 -6.60
N SER A 363 44.93 -17.29 -5.78
CA SER A 363 44.81 -16.59 -4.49
C SER A 363 44.26 -15.17 -4.58
N PRO A 364 43.67 -14.62 -3.50
CA PRO A 364 43.10 -13.28 -3.47
C PRO A 364 44.19 -12.22 -3.28
N SER A 365 44.18 -11.21 -4.13
CA SER A 365 44.93 -9.97 -3.90
C SER A 365 44.17 -9.10 -2.90
N THR A 366 44.84 -8.85 -1.78
CA THR A 366 44.53 -7.88 -0.74
C THR A 366 44.32 -6.48 -1.32
N VAL A 367 43.16 -5.87 -1.09
CA VAL A 367 43.00 -4.41 -1.15
C VAL A 367 42.73 -3.91 0.26
N SER A 368 43.75 -3.23 0.78
CA SER A 368 43.82 -2.64 2.10
C SER A 368 42.84 -1.46 2.21
N VAL A 369 41.92 -1.51 3.17
CA VAL A 369 41.10 -0.35 3.54
C VAL A 369 41.97 0.60 4.37
N SER A 370 42.36 1.71 3.76
CA SER A 370 43.02 2.82 4.45
C SER A 370 41.94 3.69 5.10
N THR A 371 42.03 3.82 6.42
CA THR A 371 41.28 4.79 7.23
C THR A 371 41.64 6.21 6.80
N GLY A 372 40.81 6.79 5.93
CA GLY A 372 40.87 8.19 5.52
C GLY A 372 39.91 9.04 6.35
N SER A 373 40.50 9.86 7.23
CA SER A 373 39.99 11.13 7.75
C SER A 373 38.73 11.67 7.07
N ALA A 374 37.69 11.91 7.87
CA ALA A 374 36.50 12.67 7.52
C ALA A 374 36.86 13.96 6.78
N GLY A 375 36.70 13.95 5.45
CA GLY A 375 36.61 15.15 4.64
C GLY A 375 35.23 15.75 4.86
N ALA A 376 35.20 17.02 5.26
CA ALA A 376 33.98 17.79 5.44
C ALA A 376 33.10 17.67 4.18
N ALA A 377 31.97 16.99 4.31
CA ALA A 377 30.88 17.13 3.37
C ALA A 377 30.47 18.61 3.36
N GLU A 378 30.46 19.23 2.19
CA GLU A 378 29.88 20.55 2.02
C GLU A 378 28.45 20.53 2.59
N ALA A 379 28.24 21.33 3.63
CA ALA A 379 26.94 21.47 4.24
C ALA A 379 25.99 22.08 3.21
N VAL A 380 25.07 21.26 2.69
CA VAL A 380 23.88 21.76 2.01
C VAL A 380 23.16 22.65 3.04
N SER A 381 23.17 23.95 2.81
CA SER A 381 22.57 24.93 3.72
C SER A 381 21.07 24.68 3.77
N ALA A 382 20.58 24.01 4.82
CA ALA A 382 19.16 23.84 5.09
C ALA A 382 18.46 25.21 5.07
N CYS A 383 17.26 25.27 4.48
CA CYS A 383 16.44 26.48 4.54
C CYS A 383 16.16 26.78 6.03
N PRO A 384 16.46 28.00 6.53
CA PRO A 384 16.37 28.30 7.96
C PRO A 384 14.92 28.42 8.48
N VAL A 385 13.93 28.09 7.66
CA VAL A 385 12.49 28.21 7.95
C VAL A 385 11.81 26.86 7.73
N SER A 386 10.97 26.44 8.69
CA SER A 386 10.17 25.22 8.57
C SER A 386 9.07 25.35 7.52
N GLY A 387 8.61 24.24 6.95
CA GLY A 387 7.58 24.25 5.92
C GLY A 387 6.25 24.86 6.41
N LEU A 388 5.87 24.63 7.68
CA LEU A 388 4.70 25.28 8.28
C LEU A 388 4.84 26.81 8.39
N LYS A 389 6.03 27.31 8.78
CA LYS A 389 6.27 28.76 8.84
C LYS A 389 6.23 29.38 7.44
N LEU A 390 6.80 28.69 6.45
CA LEU A 390 6.76 29.09 5.05
C LEU A 390 5.32 29.12 4.51
N ALA A 391 4.54 28.07 4.77
CA ALA A 391 3.13 27.99 4.37
C ALA A 391 2.26 29.08 5.01
N ARG A 392 2.46 29.34 6.31
CA ARG A 392 1.77 30.42 7.03
C ARG A 392 2.13 31.80 6.48
N ALA A 393 3.40 32.03 6.14
CA ALA A 393 3.83 33.26 5.48
C ALA A 393 3.20 33.41 4.09
N PHE A 394 3.17 32.34 3.29
CA PHE A 394 2.59 32.33 1.95
C PHE A 394 1.09 32.60 1.98
N TRP A 395 0.35 31.98 2.90
CA TRP A 395 -1.05 32.29 3.17
C TRP A 395 -1.25 33.77 3.54
N THR A 396 -0.46 34.27 4.49
CA THR A 396 -0.65 35.63 5.04
C THR A 396 -0.33 36.72 4.02
N GLN A 397 0.74 36.54 3.26
CA GLN A 397 1.23 37.55 2.31
C GLN A 397 0.56 37.44 0.94
N MET A 398 0.19 36.25 0.49
CA MET A 398 -0.28 36.02 -0.89
C MET A 398 -1.73 35.52 -0.94
N GLY A 399 -2.05 34.43 -0.23
CA GLY A 399 -3.37 33.80 -0.28
C GLY A 399 -4.50 34.68 0.26
N LYS A 400 -4.34 35.21 1.48
CA LYS A 400 -5.36 36.02 2.13
C LYS A 400 -5.66 37.33 1.37
N PRO A 401 -4.67 38.08 0.87
CA PRO A 401 -4.92 39.23 0.00
C PRO A 401 -5.59 38.86 -1.33
N MET A 402 -5.22 37.74 -1.95
CA MET A 402 -5.85 37.25 -3.19
C MET A 402 -7.35 37.01 -2.97
N ILE A 403 -7.73 36.32 -1.89
CA ILE A 403 -9.13 36.07 -1.56
C ILE A 403 -9.87 37.38 -1.27
N ALA A 404 -9.27 38.30 -0.49
CA ALA A 404 -9.90 39.57 -0.17
C ALA A 404 -10.17 40.44 -1.41
N ALA A 405 -9.29 40.39 -2.41
CA ALA A 405 -9.42 41.18 -3.64
C ALA A 405 -10.38 40.57 -4.66
N LYS A 406 -10.31 39.24 -4.89
CA LYS A 406 -11.06 38.55 -5.95
C LYS A 406 -12.37 37.92 -5.48
N TYR A 407 -12.44 37.52 -4.21
CA TYR A 407 -13.56 36.77 -3.61
C TYR A 407 -14.05 37.40 -2.28
N PRO A 408 -14.31 38.71 -2.22
CA PRO A 408 -14.63 39.39 -0.95
C PRO A 408 -15.85 38.80 -0.23
N GLN A 409 -16.84 38.30 -0.97
CA GLN A 409 -18.03 37.65 -0.43
C GLN A 409 -17.77 36.26 0.19
N TYR A 410 -16.65 35.62 -0.17
CA TYR A 410 -16.26 34.30 0.34
C TYR A 410 -15.13 34.35 1.39
N ALA A 411 -14.56 35.53 1.68
CA ALA A 411 -13.47 35.69 2.63
C ALA A 411 -13.80 35.17 4.05
N GLY A 412 -15.09 35.22 4.44
CA GLY A 412 -15.61 34.67 5.70
C GLY A 412 -16.13 33.23 5.60
N ARG A 413 -15.89 32.52 4.48
CA ARG A 413 -16.41 31.18 4.21
C ARG A 413 -15.32 30.13 3.92
N ILE A 414 -14.13 30.58 3.54
CA ILE A 414 -13.01 29.69 3.16
C ILE A 414 -12.10 29.44 4.37
N ALA A 415 -11.86 28.17 4.69
CA ALA A 415 -10.82 27.76 5.64
C ALA A 415 -9.47 27.61 4.92
N ALA A 416 -8.37 27.87 5.62
CA ALA A 416 -7.02 27.80 5.07
C ALA A 416 -6.02 27.24 6.08
N GLY A 417 -5.05 26.45 5.61
CA GLY A 417 -4.07 25.80 6.49
C GLY A 417 -3.10 24.92 5.73
N LEU A 418 -2.31 24.13 6.46
CA LEU A 418 -1.50 23.06 5.90
C LEU A 418 -1.67 21.81 6.78
N VAL A 419 -2.34 20.80 6.25
CA VAL A 419 -2.68 19.54 6.92
C VAL A 419 -2.37 18.40 5.96
N GLY A 420 -1.88 17.25 6.47
CA GLY A 420 -1.63 16.07 5.65
C GLY A 420 -0.39 15.27 6.06
N HIS A 421 0.14 14.50 5.11
CA HIS A 421 1.18 13.48 5.31
C HIS A 421 2.63 14.02 5.24
N GLY A 422 2.83 15.28 4.88
CA GLY A 422 4.16 15.89 4.71
C GLY A 422 4.93 16.00 6.05
N SER A 423 6.26 15.90 6.02
CA SER A 423 7.11 16.10 7.20
C SER A 423 6.83 17.44 7.87
N GLU A 424 6.50 18.44 7.06
CA GLU A 424 6.25 19.80 7.50
C GLU A 424 5.00 19.89 8.36
N CYS A 425 3.99 19.10 8.04
CA CYS A 425 2.78 19.02 8.85
C CYS A 425 3.10 18.50 10.25
N TYR A 426 4.06 17.57 10.38
CA TYR A 426 4.50 17.01 11.68
C TYR A 426 5.52 17.88 12.41
N GLY A 427 6.13 18.85 11.71
CA GLY A 427 7.26 19.63 12.20
C GLY A 427 8.55 18.82 12.26
N PHE A 428 8.70 17.84 11.37
CA PHE A 428 9.91 16.99 11.24
C PHE A 428 10.74 17.35 10.00
N ASP A 429 10.60 18.59 9.51
CA ASP A 429 11.41 19.07 8.38
C ASP A 429 12.88 19.13 8.75
N ASP A 430 13.70 18.62 7.84
CA ASP A 430 15.16 18.61 7.88
C ASP A 430 15.72 18.86 6.47
N ALA A 431 17.04 18.90 6.35
CA ALA A 431 17.71 19.18 5.07
C ALA A 431 17.36 18.15 3.97
N TYR A 432 16.98 16.91 4.34
CA TYR A 432 16.66 15.82 3.42
C TYR A 432 15.18 15.78 3.03
N SER A 433 14.27 16.29 3.86
CA SER A 433 12.87 16.43 3.48
C SER A 433 12.59 17.72 2.71
N GLN A 434 13.54 18.67 2.76
CA GLN A 434 13.53 19.90 1.96
C GLN A 434 14.01 19.71 0.52
N ASP A 435 14.57 18.55 0.16
CA ASP A 435 15.16 18.31 -1.16
C ASP A 435 14.12 17.94 -2.25
N HIS A 436 12.88 17.61 -1.86
CA HIS A 436 11.75 17.28 -2.74
C HIS A 436 10.41 17.87 -2.24
N ASP A 437 9.62 18.43 -3.16
CA ASP A 437 8.30 19.04 -2.90
C ASP A 437 8.25 20.10 -1.78
N PHE A 438 9.38 20.72 -1.41
CA PHE A 438 9.44 21.81 -0.43
C PHE A 438 9.30 23.17 -1.10
N GLY A 439 8.35 23.99 -0.63
CA GLY A 439 8.11 25.31 -1.18
C GLY A 439 6.84 25.97 -0.65
N PRO A 440 6.51 27.18 -1.14
CA PRO A 440 5.34 27.91 -0.69
C PRO A 440 4.05 27.21 -1.11
N ARG A 441 3.28 26.74 -0.14
CA ARG A 441 1.98 26.07 -0.36
C ARG A 441 1.04 26.20 0.83
N PHE A 442 -0.26 26.11 0.58
CA PHE A 442 -1.31 25.92 1.59
C PHE A 442 -2.54 25.27 0.96
N CYS A 443 -3.45 24.78 1.78
CA CYS A 443 -4.75 24.28 1.38
C CYS A 443 -5.82 25.35 1.62
N LEU A 444 -6.82 25.40 0.75
CA LEU A 444 -8.08 26.11 0.92
C LEU A 444 -9.20 25.07 0.96
N TRP A 445 -10.01 25.10 2.02
CA TRP A 445 -11.11 24.16 2.20
C TRP A 445 -12.45 24.89 2.17
N LEU A 446 -13.35 24.38 1.33
CA LEU A 446 -14.66 24.97 1.05
C LEU A 446 -15.77 23.97 1.35
N THR A 447 -16.95 24.50 1.62
CA THR A 447 -18.19 23.70 1.62
C THR A 447 -18.51 23.21 0.21
N ASP A 448 -19.35 22.19 0.07
CA ASP A 448 -19.73 21.67 -1.26
C ASP A 448 -20.40 22.75 -2.12
N GLU A 449 -21.23 23.58 -1.49
CA GLU A 449 -21.89 24.74 -2.12
C GLU A 449 -20.85 25.74 -2.64
N ASP A 450 -19.91 26.17 -1.79
CA ASP A 450 -18.92 27.18 -2.15
C ASP A 450 -17.92 26.64 -3.18
N TYR A 451 -17.52 25.37 -3.07
CA TYR A 451 -16.65 24.74 -4.04
C TYR A 451 -17.32 24.63 -5.41
N ALA A 452 -18.60 24.28 -5.47
CA ALA A 452 -19.35 24.27 -6.72
C ALA A 452 -19.45 25.67 -7.36
N ALA A 453 -19.49 26.73 -6.54
CA ALA A 453 -19.62 28.11 -7.00
C ALA A 453 -18.29 28.72 -7.49
N ILE A 454 -17.17 28.47 -6.80
CA ILE A 454 -15.89 29.15 -7.08
C ILE A 454 -14.65 28.24 -7.12
N GLY A 455 -14.77 26.94 -6.83
CA GLY A 455 -13.64 26.04 -6.61
C GLY A 455 -12.65 26.00 -7.78
N GLU A 456 -13.13 25.82 -9.01
CA GLU A 456 -12.29 25.76 -10.21
C GLU A 456 -11.56 27.09 -10.47
N GLN A 457 -12.27 28.21 -10.39
CA GLN A 457 -11.68 29.53 -10.63
C GLN A 457 -10.71 29.94 -9.51
N LEU A 458 -11.01 29.56 -8.27
CA LEU A 458 -10.14 29.78 -7.12
C LEU A 458 -8.86 28.94 -7.22
N GLU A 459 -8.94 27.72 -7.75
CA GLU A 459 -7.76 26.88 -8.01
C GLU A 459 -6.84 27.53 -9.05
N VAL A 460 -7.40 28.03 -10.16
CA VAL A 460 -6.63 28.79 -11.17
C VAL A 460 -5.93 30.00 -10.54
N ASP A 461 -6.62 30.74 -9.67
CA ASP A 461 -6.05 31.90 -8.99
C ASP A 461 -4.99 31.53 -7.94
N TYR A 462 -5.17 30.40 -7.25
CA TYR A 462 -4.17 29.84 -6.33
C TYR A 462 -2.89 29.46 -7.09
N GLU A 463 -3.02 28.85 -8.27
CA GLU A 463 -1.85 28.47 -9.09
C GLU A 463 -1.11 29.66 -9.69
N ALA A 464 -1.78 30.80 -9.84
CA ALA A 464 -1.15 32.04 -10.28
C ALA A 464 -0.30 32.73 -9.19
N LEU A 465 -0.34 32.25 -7.94
CA LEU A 465 0.45 32.81 -6.85
C LEU A 465 1.95 32.53 -7.03
N PRO A 466 2.84 33.48 -6.70
CA PRO A 466 4.27 33.30 -6.91
C PRO A 466 4.86 32.27 -5.95
N ARG A 467 5.54 31.27 -6.50
CA ARG A 467 6.18 30.19 -5.73
C ARG A 467 7.66 30.46 -5.41
N LYS A 468 8.26 31.51 -5.98
CA LYS A 468 9.64 31.92 -5.66
C LYS A 468 9.66 32.73 -4.37
N PHE A 469 10.58 32.37 -3.48
CA PHE A 469 10.73 33.02 -2.19
C PHE A 469 12.19 33.14 -1.78
N SER A 470 12.47 34.08 -0.89
CA SER A 470 13.75 34.25 -0.22
C SER A 470 13.54 34.39 1.28
N VAL A 471 14.57 34.04 2.05
CA VAL A 471 14.54 34.08 3.51
C VAL A 471 15.70 34.93 4.02
N ASP A 472 15.41 35.93 4.85
CA ASP A 472 16.45 36.77 5.45
C ASP A 472 17.14 36.08 6.65
N ALA A 473 18.22 36.69 7.14
CA ALA A 473 18.98 36.17 8.28
C ALA A 473 18.18 36.12 9.60
N GLN A 474 17.01 36.77 9.65
CA GLN A 474 16.08 36.75 10.78
C GLN A 474 14.95 35.73 10.57
N GLY A 475 14.98 34.95 9.48
CA GLY A 475 13.98 33.94 9.16
C GLY A 475 12.68 34.50 8.58
N ARG A 476 12.66 35.76 8.12
CA ARG A 476 11.49 36.33 7.44
C ARG A 476 11.48 35.91 5.98
N VAL A 477 10.29 35.52 5.52
CA VAL A 477 10.07 35.07 4.14
C VAL A 477 9.51 36.21 3.30
N THR A 478 10.07 36.41 2.10
CA THR A 478 9.55 37.31 1.07
C THR A 478 9.31 36.57 -0.25
N PHE A 479 8.24 36.91 -0.97
CA PHE A 479 7.86 36.26 -2.24
C PHE A 479 8.10 37.20 -3.43
N GLU A 480 8.71 36.70 -4.50
CA GLU A 480 8.99 37.49 -5.71
C GLU A 480 7.73 37.60 -6.58
N ALA A 481 7.30 38.82 -6.91
CA ALA A 481 6.21 39.03 -7.86
C ALA A 481 6.66 38.63 -9.28
N HIS A 482 5.83 37.85 -9.99
CA HIS A 482 6.03 37.61 -11.42
C HIS A 482 5.99 38.95 -12.17
N ALA A 483 7.13 39.39 -12.71
CA ALA A 483 7.15 40.42 -13.73
C ALA A 483 6.56 39.83 -15.02
N ARG A 484 5.24 39.93 -15.20
CA ARG A 484 4.64 39.82 -16.54
C ARG A 484 4.46 41.22 -17.10
N SER A 485 5.22 41.50 -18.16
CA SER A 485 4.76 42.41 -19.21
C SER A 485 3.41 41.91 -19.68
N ASP A 486 2.34 42.64 -19.37
CA ASP A 486 1.19 42.88 -20.25
C ASP A 486 0.26 43.88 -19.56
N ALA A 487 -0.11 44.91 -20.31
CA ALA A 487 -0.92 46.01 -19.84
C ALA A 487 -2.37 45.56 -19.61
N SER A 488 -2.77 45.33 -18.36
CA SER A 488 -4.06 45.75 -17.77
C SER A 488 -4.32 45.02 -16.44
N GLY A 489 -4.56 45.78 -15.37
CA GLY A 489 -4.98 45.26 -14.06
C GLY A 489 -3.92 45.37 -12.97
N ALA A 490 -3.72 46.57 -12.44
CA ALA A 490 -2.76 46.85 -11.38
C ALA A 490 -3.16 46.21 -10.03
N PHE A 491 -2.24 45.48 -9.40
CA PHE A 491 -2.21 45.26 -7.95
C PHE A 491 -1.60 46.50 -7.28
N PRO A 492 -2.27 47.16 -6.31
CA PRO A 492 -1.64 48.23 -5.56
C PRO A 492 -0.60 47.65 -4.59
N SER A 493 0.63 48.16 -4.72
CA SER A 493 1.68 48.06 -3.70
C SER A 493 1.14 48.48 -2.34
N ALA A 494 1.04 47.53 -1.40
CA ALA A 494 0.74 47.83 -0.01
C ALA A 494 2.06 48.23 0.69
N GLY A 495 2.08 49.47 1.16
CA GLY A 495 3.23 50.09 1.83
C GLY A 495 3.72 49.30 3.04
N ALA A 496 5.03 49.37 3.23
CA ALA A 496 5.76 48.83 4.37
C ALA A 496 5.13 49.28 5.70
N GLY A 497 4.43 48.35 6.36
CA GLY A 497 4.00 48.44 7.74
C GLY A 497 4.47 47.18 8.47
N SER A 498 5.62 47.28 9.13
CA SER A 498 6.19 46.22 9.96
C SER A 498 5.27 45.94 11.16
N THR A 499 4.58 44.80 11.16
CA THR A 499 3.92 44.26 12.36
C THR A 499 4.76 43.13 12.93
N VAL A 500 5.44 43.41 14.05
CA VAL A 500 6.05 42.42 14.93
C VAL A 500 4.93 41.71 15.67
N ILE A 501 4.82 40.37 15.54
CA ILE A 501 3.95 39.54 16.38
C ILE A 501 4.85 38.79 17.38
N PRO A 502 4.70 39.00 18.70
CA PRO A 502 5.46 38.26 19.70
C PRO A 502 4.88 36.86 19.91
N ASP A 503 5.77 35.90 20.18
CA ASP A 503 5.45 34.56 20.68
C ASP A 503 4.68 34.64 22.01
N ALA A 504 3.58 33.89 22.12
CA ALA A 504 2.93 33.65 23.40
C ALA A 504 2.38 32.21 23.45
N ALA A 505 3.22 31.29 23.93
CA ALA A 505 2.79 30.12 24.66
C ALA A 505 3.31 30.24 26.09
N ASN A 506 2.42 30.00 27.06
CA ASN A 506 2.59 30.01 28.52
C ASN A 506 2.57 31.37 29.26
N ALA A 507 1.46 31.62 29.96
CA ALA A 507 1.51 32.13 31.34
C ALA A 507 0.22 31.76 32.11
N PRO A 508 0.32 31.32 33.38
CA PRO A 508 -0.80 31.22 34.30
C PRO A 508 -1.17 32.60 34.91
N THR A 509 -2.34 32.65 35.53
CA THR A 509 -3.06 33.80 36.15
C THR A 509 -2.26 34.64 37.17
N PRO A 510 -2.74 35.88 37.49
CA PRO A 510 -1.89 37.03 37.85
C PRO A 510 -1.64 37.24 39.36
N GLY A 511 -0.47 37.81 39.65
CA GLY A 511 -0.10 38.39 40.95
C GLY A 511 0.60 39.75 40.77
N THR A 512 0.03 40.74 41.45
CA THR A 512 0.37 42.16 41.67
C THR A 512 1.84 42.65 41.69
N ALA A 513 1.99 43.93 41.26
CA ALA A 513 2.90 44.99 41.75
C ALA A 513 4.40 44.90 41.34
N THR A 514 5.20 45.95 41.12
CA THR A 514 5.12 47.43 41.01
C THR A 514 6.53 47.88 40.58
N HIS A 515 6.61 48.92 39.72
CA HIS A 515 7.61 50.00 39.67
C HIS A 515 9.15 49.77 39.49
N ASP A 516 9.69 50.70 38.68
CA ASP A 516 11.00 51.39 38.78
C ASP A 516 12.17 51.08 37.80
N THR A 517 12.26 51.97 36.80
CA THR A 517 13.39 52.86 36.41
C THR A 517 14.86 52.41 36.51
N ALA A 518 15.59 52.54 35.39
CA ALA A 518 16.86 53.29 35.20
C ALA A 518 17.50 52.90 33.84
N THR A 519 17.59 53.76 32.80
CA THR A 519 18.64 54.76 32.46
C THR A 519 20.11 54.32 32.58
N ALA A 520 20.79 54.17 31.43
CA ALA A 520 22.16 54.64 31.10
C ALA A 520 22.47 54.27 29.63
N GLU A 521 22.55 55.22 28.69
CA GLU A 521 23.78 55.95 28.26
C GLU A 521 24.87 55.02 27.71
N SER A 522 25.04 54.92 26.39
CA SER A 522 25.77 55.83 25.47
C SER A 522 27.18 55.32 25.18
N GLY A 523 27.47 55.08 23.90
CA GLY A 523 28.82 54.76 23.40
C GLY A 523 28.81 54.79 21.88
N ALA A 524 29.41 55.83 21.32
CA ALA A 524 29.33 56.22 19.92
C ALA A 524 30.36 55.53 19.02
N ALA A 525 29.99 55.48 17.73
CA ALA A 525 30.81 55.55 16.52
C ALA A 525 31.76 54.37 16.19
N SER A 526 31.50 53.70 15.06
CA SER A 526 32.10 54.09 13.78
C SER A 526 31.58 53.19 12.66
N SER A 527 31.45 53.79 11.49
CA SER A 527 31.13 53.16 10.21
C SER A 527 32.05 51.99 9.90
N ASP A 528 31.46 50.90 9.43
CA ASP A 528 31.96 50.21 8.25
C ASP A 528 30.76 49.69 7.45
N VAL A 529 30.78 50.07 6.18
CA VAL A 529 29.82 49.64 5.15
C VAL A 529 30.09 48.17 4.90
N ALA A 530 29.39 47.29 5.60
CA ALA A 530 29.25 45.91 5.19
C ALA A 530 28.02 45.83 4.29
N GLU A 531 28.27 45.80 2.97
CA GLU A 531 27.27 45.41 1.98
C GLU A 531 26.53 44.17 2.51
N ALA A 532 25.22 44.32 2.71
CA ALA A 532 24.36 43.20 3.03
C ALA A 532 24.39 42.24 1.84
N MET A 533 25.22 41.20 1.94
CA MET A 533 25.15 40.04 1.06
C MET A 533 23.82 39.34 1.36
N THR A 534 22.75 39.78 0.71
CA THR A 534 21.60 38.94 0.42
C THR A 534 22.11 37.84 -0.49
N THR A 535 22.52 36.70 0.07
CA THR A 535 22.74 35.50 -0.71
C THR A 535 21.39 35.08 -1.29
N PRO A 536 21.20 35.13 -2.62
CA PRO A 536 20.05 34.50 -3.24
C PRO A 536 20.22 33.01 -2.96
N ILE A 537 19.36 32.43 -2.13
CA ILE A 537 19.20 30.99 -2.14
C ILE A 537 18.40 30.71 -3.41
N ASP A 538 19.10 30.59 -4.54
CA ASP A 538 18.57 29.87 -5.70
C ASP A 538 18.46 28.41 -5.26
N ALA A 539 17.41 28.10 -4.48
CA ALA A 539 17.04 26.72 -4.24
C ALA A 539 16.65 26.16 -5.61
N PRO A 540 17.41 25.20 -6.17
CA PRO A 540 16.98 24.55 -7.40
C PRO A 540 15.58 24.01 -7.12
N LEU A 541 14.62 24.37 -7.99
CA LEU A 541 13.27 23.80 -7.98
C LEU A 541 13.44 22.29 -7.89
N SER A 542 13.18 21.74 -6.71
CA SER A 542 13.27 20.31 -6.48
C SER A 542 12.45 19.58 -7.54
N PRO A 543 12.88 18.38 -7.99
CA PRO A 543 12.10 17.60 -8.92
C PRO A 543 10.69 17.40 -8.37
N VAL A 544 9.71 17.97 -9.08
CA VAL A 544 8.30 17.92 -8.72
C VAL A 544 7.86 16.47 -8.86
N THR A 545 7.48 15.85 -7.74
CA THR A 545 7.02 14.44 -7.79
C THR A 545 5.59 14.38 -8.37
N PRO A 546 5.12 13.20 -8.82
CA PRO A 546 3.70 13.02 -9.19
C PRO A 546 2.72 13.39 -8.06
N ARG A 547 3.17 13.52 -6.80
CA ARG A 547 2.38 13.96 -5.64
C ARG A 547 2.25 15.48 -5.51
N ALA A 548 2.92 16.22 -6.38
CA ALA A 548 2.83 17.67 -6.50
C ALA A 548 2.14 18.11 -7.81
N GLN A 549 1.54 17.15 -8.54
CA GLN A 549 0.85 17.40 -9.82
C GLN A 549 -0.50 16.67 -9.89
N GLY A 550 -1.45 17.26 -10.62
CA GLY A 550 -2.73 16.64 -10.95
C GLY A 550 -3.59 16.28 -9.73
N ALA A 551 -4.37 15.20 -9.84
CA ALA A 551 -5.32 14.77 -8.81
C ALA A 551 -4.68 14.29 -7.49
N ASN A 552 -3.35 14.10 -7.46
CA ASN A 552 -2.61 13.61 -6.28
C ASN A 552 -1.98 14.76 -5.46
N ARG A 553 -2.34 16.01 -5.75
CA ARG A 553 -1.74 17.19 -5.14
C ARG A 553 -2.16 17.34 -3.68
N ARG A 554 -1.21 17.78 -2.84
CA ARG A 554 -1.36 17.91 -1.37
C ARG A 554 -1.62 19.34 -0.90
N ASP A 555 -1.80 20.26 -1.83
CA ASP A 555 -2.10 21.68 -1.64
C ASP A 555 -3.08 22.15 -2.71
N GLY A 556 -3.66 23.35 -2.54
CA GLY A 556 -4.70 23.84 -3.43
C GLY A 556 -6.08 23.91 -2.81
N VAL A 557 -7.10 23.87 -3.65
CA VAL A 557 -8.51 24.10 -3.31
C VAL A 557 -9.26 22.78 -3.23
N PHE A 558 -9.91 22.51 -2.10
CA PHE A 558 -10.58 21.25 -1.82
C PHE A 558 -11.99 21.47 -1.25
N ARG A 559 -12.91 20.54 -1.52
CA ARG A 559 -14.06 20.35 -0.63
C ARG A 559 -13.58 19.78 0.70
N ILE A 560 -14.19 20.21 1.81
CA ILE A 560 -13.82 19.71 3.14
C ILE A 560 -13.93 18.18 3.20
N GLY A 561 -15.03 17.62 2.69
CA GLY A 561 -15.27 16.18 2.69
C GLY A 561 -14.23 15.41 1.85
N ASP A 562 -14.08 15.78 0.57
CA ASP A 562 -13.14 15.15 -0.36
C ASP A 562 -11.69 15.16 0.17
N PHE A 563 -11.29 16.22 0.89
CA PHE A 563 -9.98 16.29 1.53
C PHE A 563 -9.79 15.18 2.58
N PHE A 564 -10.75 15.00 3.49
CA PHE A 564 -10.66 13.94 4.50
C PHE A 564 -10.83 12.54 3.90
N GLU A 565 -11.69 12.40 2.89
CA GLU A 565 -11.89 11.14 2.18
C GLU A 565 -10.60 10.68 1.49
N SER A 566 -9.88 11.60 0.84
CA SER A 566 -8.60 11.28 0.19
C SER A 566 -7.51 10.76 1.15
N ILE A 567 -7.64 11.04 2.45
CA ILE A 567 -6.68 10.63 3.48
C ILE A 567 -7.17 9.39 4.23
N THR A 568 -8.45 9.39 4.62
CA THR A 568 -9.02 8.43 5.58
C THR A 568 -9.95 7.41 4.93
N GLY A 569 -10.42 7.67 3.72
CA GLY A 569 -11.52 6.95 3.08
C GLY A 569 -12.91 7.42 3.52
N TYR A 570 -13.02 8.45 4.37
CA TYR A 570 -14.29 8.97 4.88
C TYR A 570 -14.38 10.50 4.72
N HIS A 571 -15.53 11.01 4.28
CA HIS A 571 -15.82 12.45 4.21
C HIS A 571 -15.84 13.12 5.60
N THR A 572 -16.31 12.40 6.62
CA THR A 572 -16.37 12.82 8.01
C THR A 572 -15.99 11.66 8.91
N ALA A 573 -15.54 11.96 10.14
CA ALA A 573 -15.22 10.91 11.10
C ALA A 573 -16.41 9.97 11.32
N PRO A 574 -16.17 8.65 11.45
CA PRO A 574 -17.23 7.70 11.78
C PRO A 574 -18.00 8.08 13.04
N ALA A 575 -19.26 7.65 13.10
CA ALA A 575 -20.10 7.91 14.26
C ALA A 575 -19.48 7.30 15.53
N GLN A 576 -19.70 7.91 16.69
CA GLN A 576 -19.21 7.36 17.97
C GLN A 576 -19.85 6.00 18.30
N THR A 577 -21.02 5.73 17.73
CA THR A 577 -21.78 4.49 17.86
C THR A 577 -21.40 3.43 16.82
N ALA A 578 -20.43 3.70 15.94
CA ALA A 578 -19.97 2.79 14.88
C ALA A 578 -18.51 2.37 15.13
N PRO A 579 -18.22 1.57 16.19
CA PRO A 579 -16.85 1.22 16.55
C PRO A 579 -16.13 0.42 15.46
N HIS A 580 -16.84 -0.41 14.69
CA HIS A 580 -16.27 -1.18 13.58
C HIS A 580 -15.65 -0.28 12.51
N GLU A 581 -16.28 0.84 12.14
CA GLU A 581 -15.70 1.82 11.18
C GLU A 581 -14.43 2.46 11.74
N TRP A 582 -14.40 2.79 13.02
CA TRP A 582 -13.20 3.35 13.67
C TRP A 582 -12.03 2.35 13.71
N LEU A 583 -12.31 1.05 13.90
CA LEU A 583 -11.28 0.01 13.88
C LEU A 583 -10.68 -0.24 12.49
N MET A 584 -11.40 0.14 11.42
CA MET A 584 -10.91 0.07 10.04
C MET A 584 -9.97 1.24 9.68
N LEU A 585 -9.96 2.32 10.47
CA LEU A 585 -9.07 3.45 10.27
C LEU A 585 -7.66 3.15 10.80
N GLN A 586 -6.65 3.43 9.98
CA GLN A 586 -5.26 3.32 10.40
C GLN A 586 -4.83 4.54 11.22
N GLU A 587 -4.05 4.32 12.28
CA GLU A 587 -3.49 5.41 13.09
C GLU A 587 -2.67 6.40 12.24
N SER A 588 -1.98 5.92 11.20
CA SER A 588 -1.16 6.75 10.31
C SER A 588 -1.99 7.69 9.43
N THR A 589 -3.18 7.28 8.98
CA THR A 589 -4.10 8.12 8.18
C THR A 589 -4.83 9.10 9.10
N LEU A 590 -5.22 8.67 10.29
CA LEU A 590 -5.73 9.56 11.34
C LEU A 590 -4.70 10.61 11.74
N ALA A 591 -3.42 10.23 11.88
CA ALA A 591 -2.33 11.17 12.15
C ALA A 591 -2.22 12.21 11.04
N ALA A 592 -2.27 11.80 9.78
CA ALA A 592 -2.18 12.72 8.64
C ALA A 592 -3.38 13.67 8.54
N ALA A 593 -4.59 13.18 8.78
CA ALA A 593 -5.82 13.98 8.76
C ALA A 593 -5.87 15.02 9.90
N THR A 594 -5.24 14.72 11.03
CA THR A 594 -5.40 15.50 12.28
C THR A 594 -4.18 16.31 12.69
N ASN A 595 -3.05 16.16 11.99
CA ASN A 595 -1.82 16.89 12.22
C ASN A 595 -1.73 18.16 11.34
N GLY A 596 -0.62 18.91 11.38
CA GLY A 596 -0.51 20.21 10.70
C GLY A 596 -1.26 21.33 11.40
N GLU A 597 -1.46 22.45 10.69
CA GLU A 597 -1.97 23.68 11.28
C GLU A 597 -3.07 24.33 10.42
N VAL A 598 -4.13 24.78 11.09
CA VAL A 598 -5.20 25.59 10.48
C VAL A 598 -4.88 27.05 10.73
N PHE A 599 -4.71 27.83 9.66
CA PHE A 599 -4.33 29.24 9.74
C PHE A 599 -5.55 30.15 9.90
N ALA A 600 -6.67 29.78 9.28
CA ALA A 600 -7.95 30.46 9.40
C ALA A 600 -9.09 29.45 9.13
N ASP A 601 -10.17 29.50 9.91
CA ASP A 601 -11.38 28.74 9.66
C ASP A 601 -12.60 29.53 10.15
N PRO A 602 -13.07 30.50 9.35
CA PRO A 602 -14.12 31.43 9.78
C PRO A 602 -15.46 30.76 10.08
N THR A 603 -15.76 29.63 9.42
CA THR A 603 -17.01 28.89 9.62
C THR A 603 -16.90 27.87 10.75
N GLY A 604 -15.67 27.43 11.06
CA GLY A 604 -15.40 26.36 12.02
C GLY A 604 -15.68 24.96 11.48
N LEU A 605 -16.14 24.82 10.23
CA LEU A 605 -16.56 23.54 9.67
C LEU A 605 -15.37 22.60 9.45
N PHE A 606 -14.26 23.10 8.91
CA PHE A 606 -13.07 22.27 8.70
C PHE A 606 -12.51 21.77 10.04
N SER A 607 -12.39 22.68 11.01
CA SER A 607 -11.89 22.37 12.35
C SER A 607 -12.82 21.40 13.07
N LYS A 608 -14.15 21.53 12.90
CA LYS A 608 -15.13 20.59 13.45
C LYS A 608 -14.97 19.19 12.86
N THR A 609 -14.85 19.07 11.53
CA THR A 609 -14.64 17.77 10.86
C THR A 609 -13.31 17.14 11.29
N ARG A 610 -12.23 17.94 11.32
CA ARG A 610 -10.91 17.52 11.82
C ARG A 610 -10.96 17.05 13.26
N GLN A 611 -11.68 17.77 14.12
CA GLN A 611 -11.84 17.40 15.53
C GLN A 611 -12.63 16.10 15.68
N GLY A 612 -13.58 15.82 14.78
CA GLY A 612 -14.24 14.53 14.68
C GLY A 612 -13.23 13.39 14.59
N PHE A 613 -12.27 13.47 13.66
CA PHE A 613 -11.24 12.44 13.49
C PHE A 613 -10.22 12.36 14.64
N LYS A 614 -10.09 13.42 15.45
CA LYS A 614 -9.30 13.37 16.70
C LYS A 614 -10.02 12.68 17.85
N ASN A 615 -11.35 12.61 17.77
CA ASN A 615 -12.21 12.14 18.85
C ASN A 615 -12.56 10.66 18.66
N MET A 616 -11.55 9.80 18.66
CA MET A 616 -11.75 8.35 18.68
C MET A 616 -12.52 7.96 19.96
N PRO A 617 -13.57 7.13 19.86
CA PRO A 617 -14.30 6.64 21.02
C PRO A 617 -13.37 5.94 22.01
N ASP A 618 -13.59 6.13 23.30
CA ASP A 618 -12.69 5.59 24.33
C ASP A 618 -12.70 4.05 24.35
N ASP A 619 -13.87 3.44 24.11
CA ASP A 619 -14.02 1.99 23.95
C ASP A 619 -13.17 1.44 22.79
N VAL A 620 -13.11 2.15 21.65
CA VAL A 620 -12.24 1.78 20.52
C VAL A 620 -10.77 1.89 20.93
N ARG A 621 -10.40 2.97 21.63
CA ARG A 621 -9.04 3.17 22.12
C ARG A 621 -8.63 2.04 23.08
N LEU A 622 -9.51 1.64 24.00
CA LEU A 622 -9.28 0.55 24.95
C LEU A 622 -9.17 -0.80 24.24
N ALA A 623 -10.02 -1.07 23.25
CA ALA A 623 -9.93 -2.26 22.40
C ALA A 623 -8.58 -2.32 21.66
N LEU A 624 -8.12 -1.19 21.10
CA LEU A 624 -6.80 -1.09 20.46
C LEU A 624 -5.66 -1.29 21.47
N ILE A 625 -5.76 -0.72 22.68
CA ILE A 625 -4.80 -0.96 23.77
C ILE A 625 -4.72 -2.46 24.08
N SER A 626 -5.85 -3.14 24.30
CA SER A 626 -5.91 -4.58 24.54
C SER A 626 -5.23 -5.36 23.41
N LYS A 627 -5.57 -5.05 22.15
CA LYS A 627 -4.95 -5.67 20.97
C LYS A 627 -3.43 -5.48 20.95
N ARG A 628 -2.92 -4.27 21.24
CA ARG A 628 -1.47 -4.03 21.32
C ARG A 628 -0.81 -4.80 22.44
N LEU A 629 -1.43 -4.94 23.61
CA LEU A 629 -0.90 -5.74 24.71
C LEU A 629 -0.69 -7.21 24.30
N GLY A 630 -1.67 -7.80 23.60
CA GLY A 630 -1.54 -9.16 23.06
C GLY A 630 -0.42 -9.27 22.00
N MET A 631 -0.36 -8.33 21.06
CA MET A 631 0.70 -8.29 20.04
C MET A 631 2.10 -8.18 20.67
N ILE A 632 2.27 -7.32 21.68
CA ILE A 632 3.55 -7.15 22.39
C ILE A 632 3.93 -8.43 23.15
N ALA A 633 2.97 -9.07 23.83
CA ALA A 633 3.20 -10.33 24.54
C ALA A 633 3.62 -11.45 23.58
N GLN A 634 2.87 -11.64 22.49
CA GLN A 634 3.13 -12.68 21.50
C GLN A 634 4.47 -12.46 20.78
N ALA A 635 4.70 -11.27 20.22
CA ALA A 635 5.91 -10.99 19.45
C ALA A 635 7.16 -10.88 20.35
N GLY A 636 7.08 -10.08 21.41
CA GLY A 636 8.21 -9.77 22.29
C GLY A 636 8.49 -10.83 23.35
N GLN A 637 7.52 -11.12 24.21
CA GLN A 637 7.75 -11.99 25.38
C GLN A 637 7.74 -13.49 25.00
N TYR A 638 6.99 -13.88 23.96
CA TYR A 638 6.82 -15.29 23.58
C TYR A 638 7.66 -15.71 22.37
N ASN A 639 7.44 -15.12 21.20
CA ASN A 639 8.01 -15.59 19.93
C ASN A 639 9.49 -15.27 19.80
N LEU A 640 9.90 -14.03 20.11
CA LEU A 640 11.29 -13.58 19.95
C LEU A 640 12.31 -14.49 20.67
N PRO A 641 12.19 -14.80 21.98
CA PRO A 641 13.13 -15.71 22.65
C PRO A 641 13.17 -17.11 22.03
N ARG A 642 12.04 -17.61 21.52
CA ARG A 642 11.93 -18.94 20.91
C ARG A 642 12.60 -18.98 19.54
N SER A 643 12.38 -17.97 18.71
CA SER A 643 13.03 -17.84 17.39
C SER A 643 14.55 -17.74 17.54
N LEU A 644 15.02 -16.91 18.48
CA LEU A 644 16.45 -16.78 18.78
C LEU A 644 17.05 -18.11 19.28
N LYS A 645 16.37 -18.83 20.17
CA LYS A 645 16.83 -20.13 20.69
C LYS A 645 16.88 -21.21 19.60
N ARG A 646 16.03 -21.11 18.57
CA ARG A 646 16.05 -22.01 17.40
C ARG A 646 17.15 -21.66 16.39
N GLY A 647 17.77 -20.49 16.51
CA GLY A 647 18.71 -19.97 15.53
C GLY A 647 18.03 -19.42 14.26
N ASP A 648 16.73 -19.11 14.33
CA ASP A 648 15.99 -18.50 13.23
C ASP A 648 16.05 -16.97 13.34
N GLY A 649 17.12 -16.40 12.78
CA GLY A 649 17.36 -14.96 12.79
C GLY A 649 16.30 -14.15 12.05
N ALA A 650 15.73 -14.70 10.97
CA ALA A 650 14.71 -14.02 10.18
C ALA A 650 13.39 -13.90 10.95
N ALA A 651 12.91 -15.01 11.54
CA ALA A 651 11.71 -14.99 12.38
C ALA A 651 11.90 -14.11 13.63
N ALA A 652 13.10 -14.12 14.23
CA ALA A 652 13.43 -13.22 15.33
C ALA A 652 13.39 -11.75 14.90
N TRP A 653 13.89 -11.41 13.71
CA TRP A 653 13.82 -10.05 13.17
C TRP A 653 12.39 -9.56 12.97
N LEU A 654 11.53 -10.39 12.40
CA LEU A 654 10.11 -10.09 12.21
C LEU A 654 9.41 -9.91 13.57
N SER A 655 9.72 -10.75 14.55
CA SER A 655 9.18 -10.62 15.91
C SER A 655 9.59 -9.30 16.57
N ILE A 656 10.84 -8.85 16.37
CA ILE A 656 11.30 -7.54 16.85
C ILE A 656 10.54 -6.41 16.16
N HIS A 657 10.36 -6.48 14.84
CA HIS A 657 9.63 -5.45 14.10
C HIS A 657 8.19 -5.29 14.61
N GLU A 658 7.48 -6.41 14.76
CA GLU A 658 6.11 -6.45 15.27
C GLU A 658 6.03 -5.90 16.70
N PHE A 659 6.95 -6.31 17.57
CA PHE A 659 7.06 -5.79 18.94
C PHE A 659 7.26 -4.27 18.96
N VAL A 660 8.15 -3.74 18.12
CA VAL A 660 8.43 -2.29 18.03
C VAL A 660 7.21 -1.51 17.54
N GLN A 661 6.52 -2.00 16.50
CA GLN A 661 5.30 -1.36 16.00
C GLN A 661 4.19 -1.35 17.04
N ALA A 662 3.89 -2.50 17.64
CA ALA A 662 2.82 -2.62 18.62
C ALA A 662 3.08 -1.79 19.88
N THR A 663 4.33 -1.79 20.37
CA THR A 663 4.73 -0.98 21.52
C THR A 663 4.65 0.52 21.23
N ALA A 664 5.09 0.97 20.05
CA ALA A 664 4.98 2.37 19.69
C ALA A 664 3.52 2.83 19.61
N SER A 665 2.65 2.04 18.97
CA SER A 665 1.21 2.34 18.89
C SER A 665 0.59 2.42 20.30
N LEU A 666 0.90 1.46 21.18
CA LEU A 666 0.44 1.47 22.57
C LEU A 666 0.80 2.79 23.27
N VAL A 667 2.03 3.28 23.11
CA VAL A 667 2.49 4.55 23.70
C VAL A 667 1.59 5.71 23.28
N PHE A 668 1.20 5.82 22.01
CA PHE A 668 0.28 6.88 21.55
C PHE A 668 -1.14 6.70 22.10
N LEU A 669 -1.65 5.46 22.17
CA LEU A 669 -2.99 5.15 22.66
C LEU A 669 -3.15 5.46 24.16
N VAL A 670 -2.15 5.10 24.98
CA VAL A 670 -2.20 5.39 26.43
C VAL A 670 -2.05 6.89 26.71
N ASN A 671 -1.30 7.62 25.88
CA ASN A 671 -1.18 9.09 25.98
C ASN A 671 -2.38 9.84 25.38
N VAL A 672 -3.45 9.13 25.00
CA VAL A 672 -4.70 9.65 24.44
C VAL A 672 -4.47 10.41 23.11
N PRO A 673 -4.78 9.80 21.95
CA PRO A 673 -4.50 10.39 20.65
C PRO A 673 -5.11 11.78 20.41
N MET A 674 -6.22 12.11 21.08
CA MET A 674 -6.80 13.47 21.01
C MET A 674 -5.81 14.56 21.47
N VAL A 675 -4.96 14.24 22.46
CA VAL A 675 -4.01 15.17 23.08
C VAL A 675 -2.68 15.18 22.33
N VAL A 676 -2.13 13.98 22.07
CA VAL A 676 -0.77 13.84 21.55
C VAL A 676 -0.69 13.57 20.04
N GLY A 677 -1.83 13.33 19.41
CA GLY A 677 -1.94 12.86 18.03
C GLY A 677 -1.88 11.33 17.92
N TYR A 678 -2.21 10.82 16.74
CA TYR A 678 -2.07 9.39 16.43
C TYR A 678 -0.63 9.05 16.00
N MET A 679 -0.28 7.76 16.09
CA MET A 679 1.01 7.27 15.62
C MET A 679 1.15 7.49 14.11
N PRO A 680 2.19 8.22 13.63
CA PRO A 680 2.38 8.44 12.20
C PRO A 680 3.01 7.21 11.51
N TYR A 681 3.06 7.26 10.17
CA TYR A 681 3.73 6.26 9.33
C TYR A 681 5.17 5.98 9.79
N TYR A 682 5.65 4.74 9.62
CA TYR A 682 6.88 4.22 10.24
C TYR A 682 8.12 5.12 10.09
N LYS A 683 8.24 5.85 8.97
CA LYS A 683 9.36 6.77 8.73
C LYS A 683 9.45 7.93 9.75
N TRP A 684 8.32 8.34 10.32
CA TRP A 684 8.21 9.41 11.30
C TRP A 684 7.97 8.92 12.73
N GLN A 685 7.73 7.63 12.91
CA GLN A 685 7.36 7.02 14.19
C GLN A 685 8.34 7.37 15.32
N PHE A 686 9.65 7.18 15.10
CA PHE A 686 10.65 7.49 16.14
C PHE A 686 10.85 8.99 16.36
N ALA A 687 10.66 9.83 15.33
CA ALA A 687 10.67 11.28 15.52
C ALA A 687 9.50 11.73 16.41
N ALA A 688 8.33 11.13 16.20
CA ALA A 688 7.14 11.38 17.02
C ALA A 688 7.29 10.83 18.45
N LEU A 689 7.86 9.64 18.63
CA LEU A 689 8.16 9.09 19.96
C LEU A 689 9.13 10.00 20.73
N ARG A 690 10.23 10.47 20.11
CA ARG A 690 11.16 11.40 20.77
C ARG A 690 10.49 12.73 21.14
N LYS A 691 9.64 13.27 20.26
CA LYS A 691 8.87 14.49 20.54
C LYS A 691 7.92 14.28 21.72
N LEU A 692 7.23 13.15 21.77
CA LEU A 692 6.34 12.78 22.87
C LEU A 692 7.12 12.64 24.18
N SER A 693 8.22 11.90 24.19
CA SER A 693 9.08 11.68 25.37
C SER A 693 9.62 12.97 25.98
N GLY A 694 9.76 14.03 25.20
CA GLY A 694 10.15 15.35 25.69
C GLY A 694 9.05 16.10 26.47
N SER A 695 7.80 15.61 26.44
CA SER A 695 6.67 16.19 27.17
C SER A 695 6.72 15.83 28.66
N MET A 696 6.48 16.81 29.52
CA MET A 696 6.49 16.64 30.98
C MET A 696 5.46 15.61 31.49
N PHE A 697 4.38 15.39 30.74
CA PHE A 697 3.28 14.50 31.10
C PHE A 697 3.24 13.21 30.27
N ALA A 698 4.30 12.92 29.52
CA ALA A 698 4.35 11.71 28.72
C ALA A 698 4.28 10.45 29.61
N LEU A 699 3.33 9.58 29.30
CA LEU A 699 3.30 8.22 29.81
C LEU A 699 4.30 7.39 29.02
N LEU A 700 5.03 6.49 29.69
CA LEU A 700 6.07 5.64 29.07
C LEU A 700 7.19 6.42 28.34
N PRO A 701 7.77 7.50 28.92
CA PRO A 701 8.67 8.41 28.21
C PRO A 701 9.99 7.75 27.75
N ASN A 702 10.42 6.68 28.41
CA ASN A 702 11.70 6.01 28.11
C ASN A 702 11.57 4.91 27.04
N VAL A 703 10.34 4.53 26.67
CA VAL A 703 10.10 3.40 25.75
C VAL A 703 10.66 3.68 24.37
N GLY A 704 10.62 4.92 23.88
CA GLY A 704 11.21 5.28 22.59
C GLY A 704 12.71 4.92 22.48
N GLU A 705 13.51 5.29 23.49
CA GLU A 705 14.95 5.00 23.54
C GLU A 705 15.23 3.49 23.70
N GLN A 706 14.40 2.81 24.49
CA GLN A 706 14.47 1.36 24.65
C GLN A 706 14.24 0.64 23.31
N LEU A 707 13.21 1.05 22.55
CA LEU A 707 12.93 0.49 21.22
C LEU A 707 14.06 0.75 20.22
N GLU A 708 14.66 1.96 20.20
CA GLU A 708 15.83 2.25 19.37
C GLU A 708 17.03 1.35 19.72
N THR A 709 17.20 1.05 21.01
CA THR A 709 18.26 0.15 21.47
C THR A 709 18.00 -1.29 21.03
N VAL A 710 16.76 -1.77 21.10
CA VAL A 710 16.38 -3.09 20.55
C VAL A 710 16.70 -3.17 19.07
N MET A 711 16.30 -2.17 18.28
CA MET A 711 16.59 -2.11 16.84
C MET A 711 18.09 -2.11 16.54
N ARG A 712 18.88 -1.33 17.30
CA ARG A 712 20.35 -1.26 17.14
C ARG A 712 21.03 -2.61 17.37
N LEU A 713 20.52 -3.39 18.32
CA LEU A 713 21.06 -4.70 18.70
C LEU A 713 20.53 -5.85 17.84
N SER A 714 19.47 -5.63 17.06
CA SER A 714 18.77 -6.68 16.31
C SER A 714 19.70 -7.45 15.38
N SER A 715 20.59 -6.76 14.65
CA SER A 715 21.57 -7.39 13.73
C SER A 715 22.46 -8.40 14.44
N ALA A 716 23.04 -7.97 15.55
CA ALA A 716 23.88 -8.83 16.37
C ALA A 716 23.11 -9.97 17.02
N ALA A 717 21.86 -9.75 17.46
CA ALA A 717 21.06 -10.79 18.10
C ALA A 717 20.56 -11.85 17.13
N CYS A 718 20.08 -11.44 15.95
CA CYS A 718 19.49 -12.34 14.97
C CYS A 718 20.54 -13.05 14.11
N TYR A 719 21.67 -12.41 13.82
CA TYR A 719 22.66 -12.91 12.85
C TYR A 719 24.10 -13.01 13.40
N GLY A 720 24.32 -12.66 14.68
CA GLY A 720 25.64 -12.71 15.31
C GLY A 720 26.08 -14.14 15.67
N GLY A 721 26.68 -14.86 14.73
CA GLY A 721 27.21 -16.22 14.92
C GLY A 721 28.66 -16.37 14.45
N ALA A 722 29.29 -17.51 14.78
CA ALA A 722 30.60 -17.85 14.23
C ALA A 722 30.49 -17.99 12.69
N GLY A 723 31.08 -17.04 11.95
CA GLY A 723 31.11 -17.05 10.48
C GLY A 723 30.32 -15.94 9.77
N PHE A 724 29.70 -14.99 10.49
CA PHE A 724 28.97 -13.87 9.87
C PHE A 724 29.52 -12.50 10.33
N GLY A 725 30.13 -11.75 9.40
CA GLY A 725 30.56 -10.34 9.57
C GLY A 725 31.83 -10.09 10.40
N GLU A 726 32.53 -9.00 10.10
CA GLU A 726 33.80 -8.61 10.74
C GLU A 726 33.64 -8.43 12.26
N GLY A 727 34.02 -9.45 13.03
CA GLY A 727 34.18 -9.34 14.47
C GLY A 727 33.87 -10.58 15.30
N GLY A 728 33.12 -11.57 14.78
CA GLY A 728 32.93 -12.87 15.44
C GLY A 728 32.46 -12.82 16.91
N LYS A 729 31.85 -11.72 17.36
CA LYS A 729 31.30 -11.57 18.71
C LYS A 729 29.92 -12.22 18.73
N GLY A 730 29.75 -13.30 19.48
CA GLY A 730 28.51 -14.07 19.49
C GLY A 730 27.27 -13.26 19.91
N ALA A 731 26.09 -13.68 19.44
CA ALA A 731 24.80 -13.01 19.65
C ALA A 731 24.35 -12.91 21.12
N ALA A 732 24.93 -13.71 22.03
CA ALA A 732 24.42 -13.88 23.39
C ALA A 732 24.23 -12.55 24.17
N PRO A 733 25.19 -11.59 24.19
CA PRO A 733 24.99 -10.33 24.91
C PRO A 733 23.90 -9.44 24.30
N ALA A 734 23.72 -9.49 22.98
CA ALA A 734 22.66 -8.73 22.29
C ALA A 734 21.29 -9.36 22.56
N ILE A 735 21.20 -10.69 22.55
CA ILE A 735 19.99 -11.45 22.89
C ILE A 735 19.56 -11.17 24.33
N GLU A 736 20.48 -11.29 25.29
CA GLU A 736 20.23 -11.02 26.70
C GLU A 736 19.72 -9.59 26.89
N LYS A 737 20.41 -8.61 26.30
CA LYS A 737 20.03 -7.20 26.42
C LYS A 737 18.67 -6.88 25.79
N ILE A 738 18.34 -7.48 24.64
CA ILE A 738 17.02 -7.29 24.01
C ILE A 738 15.92 -7.88 24.90
N ASN A 739 16.09 -9.11 25.40
CA ASN A 739 15.10 -9.74 26.27
C ASN A 739 14.87 -8.93 27.55
N ASP A 740 15.94 -8.42 28.17
CA ASP A 740 15.84 -7.55 29.35
C ASP A 740 15.03 -6.28 29.05
N ILE A 741 15.23 -5.67 27.89
CA ILE A 741 14.50 -4.47 27.49
C ILE A 741 13.02 -4.80 27.23
N VAL A 742 12.72 -5.93 26.58
CA VAL A 742 11.34 -6.39 26.34
C VAL A 742 10.59 -6.57 27.66
N GLU A 743 11.20 -7.26 28.63
CA GLU A 743 10.59 -7.46 29.94
C GLU A 743 10.46 -6.15 30.73
N GLN A 744 11.45 -5.26 30.64
CA GLN A 744 11.37 -3.94 31.28
C GLN A 744 10.25 -3.08 30.70
N ILE A 745 10.06 -3.09 29.38
CA ILE A 745 8.94 -2.41 28.72
C ILE A 745 7.61 -2.97 29.24
N ALA A 746 7.48 -4.30 29.35
CA ALA A 746 6.28 -4.92 29.87
C ALA A 746 5.97 -4.52 31.32
N VAL A 747 7.00 -4.45 32.18
CA VAL A 747 6.89 -3.93 33.56
C VAL A 747 6.42 -2.48 33.57
N ASP A 748 7.00 -1.63 32.73
CA ASP A 748 6.68 -0.20 32.66
C ASP A 748 5.23 0.01 32.17
N ILE A 749 4.78 -0.79 31.19
CA ILE A 749 3.39 -0.80 30.71
C ILE A 749 2.43 -1.18 31.85
N VAL A 750 2.68 -2.29 32.56
CA VAL A 750 1.80 -2.72 33.67
C VAL A 750 1.73 -1.67 34.78
N LYS A 751 2.86 -1.03 35.10
CA LYS A 751 2.91 0.08 36.06
C LYS A 751 2.03 1.25 35.63
N GLU A 752 2.05 1.57 34.33
CA GLU A 752 1.22 2.63 33.76
C GLU A 752 -0.26 2.26 33.77
N LEU A 753 -0.61 1.04 33.33
CA LEU A 753 -1.99 0.55 33.38
C LEU A 753 -2.56 0.57 34.81
N LYS A 754 -1.75 0.24 35.82
CA LYS A 754 -2.16 0.35 37.23
C LYS A 754 -2.39 1.79 37.66
N ARG A 755 -1.54 2.72 37.22
CA ARG A 755 -1.66 4.15 37.53
C ARG A 755 -2.95 4.73 36.95
N GLU A 756 -3.28 4.32 35.73
CA GLU A 756 -4.50 4.71 35.01
C GLU A 756 -5.72 3.86 35.41
N HIS A 757 -5.58 2.99 36.43
CA HIS A 757 -6.64 2.12 36.94
C HIS A 757 -7.22 1.11 35.93
N LEU A 758 -6.54 0.87 34.81
CA LEU A 758 -6.94 -0.10 33.78
C LEU A 758 -6.61 -1.56 34.14
N THR A 759 -5.83 -1.79 35.20
CA THR A 759 -5.59 -3.14 35.72
C THR A 759 -5.37 -3.15 37.23
N THR A 760 -5.76 -4.26 37.86
CA THR A 760 -5.42 -4.58 39.26
C THR A 760 -4.31 -5.63 39.35
N SER A 761 -4.00 -6.34 38.25
CA SER A 761 -3.01 -7.40 38.20
C SER A 761 -1.58 -6.85 38.17
N GLY A 762 -0.66 -7.51 38.89
CA GLY A 762 0.78 -7.23 38.83
C GLY A 762 1.58 -8.09 37.85
N GLU A 763 0.92 -8.98 37.13
CA GLU A 763 1.58 -9.90 36.19
C GLU A 763 2.20 -9.13 35.01
N THR A 764 3.43 -9.45 34.67
CA THR A 764 4.18 -8.72 33.63
C THR A 764 4.00 -9.32 32.24
N PHE A 765 3.38 -10.49 32.12
CA PHE A 765 3.00 -11.04 30.82
C PHE A 765 1.76 -10.30 30.29
N LEU A 766 1.93 -9.49 29.25
CA LEU A 766 0.94 -8.48 28.85
C LEU A 766 -0.36 -9.07 28.32
N GLU A 767 -0.34 -10.30 27.80
CA GLU A 767 -1.54 -11.04 27.40
C GLU A 767 -2.56 -11.11 28.54
N TRP A 768 -2.08 -11.30 29.78
CA TRP A 768 -2.95 -11.45 30.95
C TRP A 768 -3.51 -10.11 31.46
N GLN A 769 -3.11 -8.99 30.86
CA GLN A 769 -3.66 -7.67 31.16
C GLN A 769 -4.88 -7.34 30.31
N ARG A 770 -5.07 -8.02 29.18
CA ARG A 770 -6.14 -7.75 28.21
C ARG A 770 -7.54 -7.80 28.83
N PRO A 771 -7.93 -8.83 29.61
CA PRO A 771 -9.28 -8.87 30.20
C PRO A 771 -9.55 -7.69 31.13
N TYR A 772 -8.55 -7.24 31.91
CA TYR A 772 -8.71 -6.10 32.81
C TYR A 772 -8.94 -4.79 32.05
N VAL A 773 -8.24 -4.59 30.94
CA VAL A 773 -8.45 -3.41 30.09
C VAL A 773 -9.83 -3.48 29.43
N GLU A 774 -10.24 -4.65 28.97
CA GLU A 774 -11.54 -4.86 28.32
C GLU A 774 -12.73 -4.72 29.27
N ASP A 775 -12.56 -4.99 30.56
CA ASP A 775 -13.60 -4.72 31.59
C ASP A 775 -13.98 -3.23 31.68
N HIS A 776 -13.17 -2.33 31.10
CA HIS A 776 -13.45 -0.89 31.03
C HIS A 776 -14.19 -0.46 29.75
N ILE A 777 -14.39 -1.38 28.80
CA ILE A 777 -15.16 -1.12 27.58
C ILE A 777 -16.64 -1.16 27.94
N ALA A 778 -17.32 -0.02 27.76
CA ALA A 778 -18.73 0.11 28.12
C ALA A 778 -19.67 -0.52 27.07
N SER A 779 -19.26 -0.51 25.80
CA SER A 779 -20.01 -1.11 24.70
C SER A 779 -20.01 -2.64 24.76
N ASP A 780 -21.18 -3.22 24.48
CA ASP A 780 -21.34 -4.67 24.33
C ASP A 780 -21.08 -5.17 22.90
N ASP A 781 -20.70 -4.29 21.98
CA ASP A 781 -20.38 -4.65 20.60
C ASP A 781 -19.23 -5.65 20.56
N PRO A 782 -19.42 -6.85 19.99
CA PRO A 782 -18.42 -7.91 19.99
C PRO A 782 -17.13 -7.51 19.27
N VAL A 783 -17.17 -6.56 18.32
CA VAL A 783 -15.98 -6.11 17.57
C VAL A 783 -14.92 -5.44 18.47
N LEU A 784 -15.32 -4.95 19.64
CA LEU A 784 -14.46 -4.27 20.60
C LEU A 784 -13.81 -5.20 21.62
N LYS A 785 -14.32 -6.43 21.74
CA LYS A 785 -13.81 -7.43 22.70
C LYS A 785 -12.90 -8.37 21.96
N SER A 786 -11.81 -8.78 22.58
CA SER A 786 -10.94 -9.74 21.94
C SER A 786 -11.36 -11.18 22.23
N LEU A 787 -11.31 -12.03 21.19
CA LEU A 787 -11.64 -13.46 21.29
C LEU A 787 -10.67 -14.22 22.20
#